data_AF-A0A4T0ID04-F1
#
_entry.id   AF-A0A4T0ID04-F1
#
_cell.length_a   1.000
_cell.length_b   1.000
_cell.length_c   1.000
_cell.angle_alpha   90.00
_cell.angle_beta   90.00
_cell.angle_gamma   90.00
#
_symmetry.space_group_name_H-M   'P 1'
#
loop_
_entity.id
_entity.type
_entity.pdbx_description
1 polymer ?
#
loop_
_entity_poly.entity_id
_entity_poly.type
_entity_poly.pdbx_seq_one_letter_code
_entity_poly.pdbx_strand_id
1 'polypeptide(L)'
;MPPKRPAGLGAASKAKKNKQDESKNEDTSVQVQPTAAQDDEDGDNWADLVELWEKCSNSLQSGEPASSAPLLRGVLHETSRLGNMHGSDLSGFLTENDNGQKYQVPLSHFRLILASAMLELGILIAASSHLGAGKSLAATGEPKTGTPFFSRAYSVAQTIEDSAFSKDSEIVAGRAAAEYLKERLESEPEDDADDELKHESKEQILTIAKESLVKGDMGSRSSSLLLSIGSLLSTLEEEIIDLNSPSTAVVAFTSALKAAENTQAKFESLVGKARVLVSRGSYVMDKIFDEEDTFGDEDVEEYIKAVKNELREAISSLEDAQNMTDDIDVGEEEAEELTSLHKEAMIVLANLLPEGKEQEELFNKAGVEDDEDFRGDPRECILQEHIAQLYHNLFVMTSILRNGKKLQIPSIPKPKKSSNQKEYTHDQAVELVASFLTQDIARGKTAILSGAGASVESGIRSYRGKEGHYELHKKYRPIFYHEFIEDSDQGRLFRQRYWARSFFGYIPVQNAKPNRVHYSVAALQYMNLVDKLVTQNVDRLHHRATPESLNPDSRILELHGTLNFAVVPSHPNHPKKLRSDLQAELAALNPSWAEFADSQAKLKQNPDGDVELPSGLTYETFKVPPPDGLEGDRGAFYKPDVVFFGETLSPHQKEESIKAIEDADRVLVVGSSLATYSAFRLIKQAIESKKQVLMLNVGPSRADDYDITKIELPAADVLQGAVKLLASKLPHDDMLSKLSSSGVNISIEDIGPMPDPEATEAK
;
A
#
# COMPACT_ATOMS: atom_id res chain seq x y z
N MET A 1 15.01 -15.35 52.31
CA MET A 1 14.28 -16.56 52.76
C MET A 1 12.78 -16.23 52.82
N PRO A 2 11.89 -17.14 52.36
CA PRO A 2 10.56 -16.80 51.84
C PRO A 2 9.41 -17.10 52.83
N PRO A 3 8.17 -16.71 52.52
CA PRO A 3 6.97 -17.46 52.90
C PRO A 3 6.30 -18.03 51.63
N LYS A 4 6.28 -19.36 51.44
CA LYS A 4 5.34 -20.37 51.97
C LYS A 4 4.13 -20.62 51.04
N ARG A 5 4.09 -21.84 50.47
CA ARG A 5 2.91 -22.53 49.92
C ARG A 5 1.83 -22.75 51.00
N PRO A 6 0.58 -23.02 50.59
CA PRO A 6 0.00 -24.35 50.83
C PRO A 6 -0.74 -24.89 49.58
N ALA A 7 -0.57 -26.16 49.20
CA ALA A 7 -1.38 -27.34 49.57
C ALA A 7 -2.85 -27.20 49.10
N GLY A 8 -3.50 -28.14 48.43
CA GLY A 8 -3.30 -29.56 48.18
C GLY A 8 -4.68 -30.13 47.78
N LEU A 9 -4.70 -31.40 47.34
CA LEU A 9 -5.82 -32.38 47.23
C LEU A 9 -5.52 -33.21 45.97
N GLY A 10 -5.45 -34.54 45.97
CA GLY A 10 -5.83 -35.53 46.96
C GLY A 10 -6.29 -36.80 46.23
N ALA A 11 -5.41 -37.79 46.18
CA ALA A 11 -5.63 -39.25 46.21
C ALA A 11 -6.75 -39.96 45.40
N ALA A 12 -6.27 -40.97 44.64
CA ALA A 12 -6.72 -42.38 44.59
C ALA A 12 -8.02 -42.76 43.83
N SER A 13 -7.94 -43.67 42.84
CA SER A 13 -7.82 -45.14 43.05
C SER A 13 -8.07 -45.98 41.77
N LYS A 14 -7.33 -47.10 41.75
CA LYS A 14 -7.32 -48.35 40.96
C LYS A 14 -8.56 -48.83 40.14
N ALA A 15 -8.19 -49.38 38.97
CA ALA A 15 -8.51 -50.71 38.40
C ALA A 15 -9.78 -50.94 37.54
N LYS A 16 -9.58 -51.40 36.28
CA LYS A 16 -10.05 -52.70 35.76
C LYS A 16 -9.49 -53.05 34.36
N LYS A 17 -9.19 -54.34 34.19
CA LYS A 17 -8.73 -55.04 32.96
C LYS A 17 -9.90 -55.43 32.04
N ASN A 18 -9.53 -55.71 30.77
CA ASN A 18 -10.16 -56.51 29.69
C ASN A 18 -10.85 -55.70 28.59
N LYS A 19 -10.79 -56.04 27.30
CA LYS A 19 -9.97 -56.92 26.43
C LYS A 19 -10.44 -56.60 24.99
N GLN A 20 -9.53 -56.64 24.02
CA GLN A 20 -9.73 -56.94 22.58
C GLN A 20 -10.71 -56.05 21.77
N ASP A 21 -10.19 -55.25 20.82
CA ASP A 21 -10.21 -55.63 19.40
C ASP A 21 -9.34 -54.68 18.54
N GLU A 22 -8.79 -55.25 17.48
CA GLU A 22 -7.74 -54.74 16.60
C GLU A 22 -8.24 -53.67 15.60
N SER A 23 -7.42 -52.64 15.34
CA SER A 23 -6.81 -52.36 14.02
C SER A 23 -6.55 -50.85 13.74
N LYS A 24 -5.28 -50.56 13.44
CA LYS A 24 -4.74 -49.59 12.46
C LYS A 24 -5.03 -48.09 12.64
N ASN A 25 -4.03 -47.36 13.16
CA ASN A 25 -3.14 -46.49 12.37
C ASN A 25 -2.15 -45.80 13.32
N GLU A 26 -0.86 -46.01 13.10
CA GLU A 26 0.23 -45.39 13.85
C GLU A 26 0.37 -43.93 13.43
N ASP A 27 0.25 -43.04 14.40
CA ASP A 27 0.62 -41.63 14.34
C ASP A 27 1.82 -41.47 15.29
N THR A 28 3.04 -41.56 14.77
CA THR A 28 4.26 -41.47 15.57
C THR A 28 4.62 -40.01 15.84
N SER A 29 4.00 -39.42 16.87
CA SER A 29 4.53 -38.24 17.54
C SER A 29 5.70 -38.67 18.44
N VAL A 30 6.93 -38.44 18.00
CA VAL A 30 8.13 -38.63 18.84
C VAL A 30 8.19 -37.50 19.87
N GLN A 31 7.67 -37.77 21.08
CA GLN A 31 7.97 -36.94 22.25
C GLN A 31 9.35 -37.35 22.79
N VAL A 32 10.36 -36.49 22.63
CA VAL A 32 11.64 -36.63 23.33
C VAL A 32 11.46 -36.07 24.74
N GLN A 33 11.47 -36.95 25.75
CA GLN A 33 11.62 -36.55 27.16
C GLN A 33 13.11 -36.39 27.50
N PRO A 34 13.47 -35.43 28.37
CA PRO A 34 14.85 -35.25 28.82
C PRO A 34 15.18 -36.32 29.86
N THR A 35 16.07 -37.26 29.51
CA THR A 35 16.64 -38.21 30.46
C THR A 35 17.70 -37.52 31.30
N ALA A 36 17.42 -37.37 32.59
CA ALA A 36 18.43 -37.14 33.61
C ALA A 36 19.23 -38.43 33.83
N ALA A 37 20.47 -38.46 33.37
CA ALA A 37 21.48 -39.42 33.77
C ALA A 37 22.76 -38.65 34.10
N GLN A 38 23.26 -38.85 35.33
CA GLN A 38 24.60 -38.45 35.73
C GLN A 38 25.57 -39.44 35.10
N ASP A 39 26.49 -38.97 34.26
CA ASP A 39 27.74 -39.66 33.92
C ASP A 39 28.85 -38.61 33.80
N ASP A 40 29.90 -38.77 34.61
CA ASP A 40 31.09 -37.92 34.71
C ASP A 40 32.07 -38.19 33.55
N GLU A 41 31.72 -37.82 32.31
CA GLU A 41 32.61 -37.82 31.13
C GLU A 41 32.38 -36.62 30.17
N ASP A 42 32.05 -35.44 30.70
CA ASP A 42 31.79 -34.24 29.87
C ASP A 42 33.10 -33.64 29.31
N GLY A 43 33.54 -34.15 28.16
CA GLY A 43 34.55 -33.52 27.31
C GLY A 43 34.07 -32.20 26.70
N ASP A 44 34.99 -31.25 26.53
CA ASP A 44 34.81 -29.97 25.81
C ASP A 44 34.45 -30.22 24.33
N ASN A 45 33.21 -30.62 24.03
CA ASN A 45 32.88 -31.08 22.68
C ASN A 45 32.41 -29.95 21.78
N TRP A 46 33.34 -29.07 21.44
CA TRP A 46 33.24 -28.22 20.25
C TRP A 46 32.85 -29.01 18.99
N ALA A 47 33.33 -30.26 18.87
CA ALA A 47 32.96 -31.17 17.79
C ALA A 47 31.45 -31.41 17.70
N ASP A 48 30.76 -31.55 18.83
CA ASP A 48 29.31 -31.78 18.87
C ASP A 48 28.54 -30.53 18.39
N LEU A 49 29.02 -29.33 18.75
CA LEU A 49 28.45 -28.07 18.26
C LEU A 49 28.62 -27.93 16.75
N VAL A 50 29.80 -28.26 16.21
CA VAL A 50 30.06 -28.22 14.76
C VAL A 50 29.22 -29.26 14.02
N GLU A 51 29.16 -30.50 14.52
CA GLU A 51 28.32 -31.55 13.93
C GLU A 51 26.84 -31.15 13.93
N LEU A 52 26.37 -30.53 15.02
CA LEU A 52 25.01 -30.02 15.11
C LEU A 52 24.75 -28.86 14.13
N TRP A 53 25.71 -27.96 13.97
CA TRP A 53 25.65 -26.87 12.98
C TRP A 53 25.66 -27.40 11.54
N GLU A 54 26.46 -28.42 11.23
CA GLU A 54 26.48 -29.06 9.91
C GLU A 54 25.15 -29.75 9.59
N LYS A 55 24.59 -30.51 10.55
CA LYS A 55 23.25 -31.10 10.42
C LYS A 55 22.19 -30.03 10.17
N CYS A 56 22.25 -28.92 10.90
CA CYS A 56 21.37 -27.79 10.73
C CYS A 56 21.51 -27.15 9.34
N SER A 57 22.74 -26.92 8.89
CA SER A 57 23.04 -26.31 7.59
C SER A 57 22.52 -27.18 6.44
N ASN A 58 22.68 -28.50 6.53
CA ASN A 58 22.13 -29.45 5.56
C ASN A 58 20.59 -29.45 5.57
N SER A 59 19.97 -29.36 6.76
CA SER A 59 18.52 -29.25 6.90
C SER A 59 17.98 -27.97 6.25
N LEU A 60 18.64 -26.83 6.46
CA LEU A 60 18.28 -25.55 5.83
C LEU A 60 18.38 -25.63 4.31
N GLN A 61 19.42 -26.27 3.78
CA GLN A 61 19.57 -26.49 2.33
C GLN A 61 18.49 -27.41 1.75
N SER A 62 17.98 -28.36 2.53
CA SER A 62 16.90 -29.26 2.11
C SER A 62 15.51 -28.59 2.03
N GLY A 63 15.37 -27.35 2.51
CA GLY A 63 14.13 -26.58 2.37
C GLY A 63 13.00 -27.01 3.30
N GLU A 64 13.34 -27.57 4.48
CA GLU A 64 12.35 -28.00 5.48
C GLU A 64 12.39 -27.12 6.75
N PRO A 65 11.58 -26.03 6.82
CA PRO A 65 11.57 -25.12 7.97
C PRO A 65 11.22 -25.77 9.31
N ALA A 66 10.28 -26.72 9.31
CA ALA A 66 9.77 -27.36 10.52
C ALA A 66 10.78 -28.29 11.20
N SER A 67 11.67 -28.91 10.43
CA SER A 67 12.78 -29.73 10.94
C SER A 67 14.02 -28.90 11.27
N SER A 68 14.22 -27.77 10.58
CA SER A 68 15.36 -26.86 10.79
C SER A 68 15.25 -26.03 12.07
N ALA A 69 14.06 -25.53 12.42
CA ALA A 69 13.89 -24.66 13.59
C ALA A 69 14.24 -25.33 14.94
N PRO A 70 13.90 -26.61 15.21
CA PRO A 70 14.38 -27.33 16.40
C PRO A 70 15.90 -27.52 16.44
N LEU A 71 16.55 -27.76 15.29
CA LEU A 71 18.01 -27.91 15.21
C LEU A 71 18.73 -26.60 15.52
N LEU A 72 18.23 -25.48 14.99
CA LEU A 72 18.74 -24.14 15.29
C LEU A 72 18.65 -23.83 16.80
N ARG A 73 17.53 -24.17 17.44
CA ARG A 73 17.40 -24.05 18.90
C ARG A 73 18.39 -24.93 19.65
N GLY A 74 18.67 -26.13 19.15
CA GLY A 74 19.72 -26.99 19.67
C GLY A 74 21.09 -26.31 19.64
N VAL A 75 21.45 -25.68 18.51
CA VAL A 75 22.70 -24.91 18.36
C VAL A 75 22.73 -23.72 19.33
N LEU A 76 21.64 -22.96 19.46
CA LEU A 76 21.57 -21.83 20.40
C LEU A 76 21.64 -22.27 21.88
N HIS A 77 21.02 -23.40 22.21
CA HIS A 77 21.11 -23.98 23.54
C HIS A 77 22.54 -24.44 23.85
N GLU A 78 23.19 -25.11 22.89
CA GLU A 78 24.54 -25.64 23.07
C GLU A 78 25.59 -24.51 23.15
N THR A 79 25.47 -23.49 22.30
CA THR A 79 26.29 -22.27 22.42
C THR A 79 26.09 -21.56 23.76
N SER A 80 24.85 -21.49 24.27
CA SER A 80 24.57 -20.94 25.60
C SER A 80 25.19 -21.79 26.72
N ARG A 81 25.09 -23.12 26.63
CA ARG A 81 25.71 -24.06 27.58
C ARG A 81 27.23 -23.86 27.66
N LEU A 82 27.90 -23.86 26.51
CA LEU A 82 29.34 -23.65 26.39
C LEU A 82 29.74 -22.25 26.90
N GLY A 83 28.97 -21.21 26.55
CA GLY A 83 29.18 -19.86 27.07
C GLY A 83 29.10 -19.77 28.60
N ASN A 84 28.13 -20.45 29.22
CA ASN A 84 27.95 -20.48 30.68
C ASN A 84 29.05 -21.27 31.39
N MET A 85 29.57 -22.33 30.78
CA MET A 85 30.65 -23.15 31.35
C MET A 85 31.98 -22.39 31.42
N HIS A 86 32.31 -21.63 30.37
CA HIS A 86 33.62 -20.98 30.24
C HIS A 86 33.61 -19.47 30.57
N GLY A 87 32.43 -18.86 30.73
CA GLY A 87 32.30 -17.44 31.09
C GLY A 87 32.82 -16.49 30.00
N SER A 88 33.45 -15.38 30.40
CA SER A 88 33.97 -14.36 29.47
C SER A 88 35.30 -14.72 28.81
N ASP A 89 35.98 -15.78 29.29
CA ASP A 89 37.26 -16.25 28.73
C ASP A 89 37.03 -17.50 27.87
N LEU A 90 36.55 -17.26 26.65
CA LEU A 90 36.32 -18.30 25.66
C LEU A 90 37.58 -18.67 24.87
N SER A 91 38.77 -18.22 25.32
CA SER A 91 40.05 -18.61 24.73
C SER A 91 40.40 -20.10 25.00
N GLY A 92 39.61 -20.79 25.82
CA GLY A 92 39.92 -22.13 26.33
C GLY A 92 39.45 -23.33 25.51
N PHE A 93 38.72 -23.17 24.41
CA PHE A 93 38.19 -24.32 23.64
C PHE A 93 39.34 -25.12 23.02
N LEU A 94 39.68 -26.28 23.61
CA LEU A 94 40.64 -27.23 23.05
C LEU A 94 39.85 -28.43 22.53
N THR A 95 39.88 -28.64 21.22
CA THR A 95 39.26 -29.81 20.57
C THR A 95 40.34 -30.72 20.03
N GLU A 96 40.01 -31.99 19.79
CA GLU A 96 40.92 -32.99 19.25
C GLU A 96 40.53 -33.29 17.78
N ASN A 97 41.50 -33.36 16.86
CA ASN A 97 41.22 -33.83 15.49
C ASN A 97 41.22 -35.36 15.40
N ASP A 98 40.85 -35.92 14.25
CA ASP A 98 40.80 -37.37 13.99
C ASP A 98 42.12 -38.13 14.27
N ASN A 99 43.23 -37.40 14.36
CA ASN A 99 44.57 -37.93 14.64
C ASN A 99 44.98 -37.81 16.13
N GLY A 100 44.06 -37.37 16.99
CA GLY A 100 44.32 -37.21 18.42
C GLY A 100 45.04 -35.91 18.81
N GLN A 101 45.16 -34.95 17.89
CA GLN A 101 45.89 -33.70 18.12
C GLN A 101 44.97 -32.60 18.62
N LYS A 102 45.27 -32.07 19.82
CA LYS A 102 44.53 -30.97 20.41
C LYS A 102 44.86 -29.63 19.75
N TYR A 103 43.85 -28.87 19.36
CA TYR A 103 43.98 -27.52 18.81
C TYR A 103 42.96 -26.57 19.43
N GLN A 104 43.31 -25.29 19.45
CA GLN A 104 42.48 -24.23 20.02
C GLN A 104 41.45 -23.78 18.98
N VAL A 105 40.18 -23.74 19.37
CA VAL A 105 39.10 -23.24 18.53
C VAL A 105 39.11 -21.71 18.58
N PRO A 106 39.09 -21.02 17.42
CA PRO A 106 38.97 -19.57 17.39
C PRO A 106 37.61 -19.13 17.97
N LEU A 107 37.63 -18.22 18.94
CA LEU A 107 36.42 -17.57 19.48
C LEU A 107 35.56 -16.94 18.36
N SER A 108 36.20 -16.43 17.32
CA SER A 108 35.56 -15.92 16.11
C SER A 108 34.68 -16.96 15.39
N HIS A 109 35.10 -18.22 15.34
CA HIS A 109 34.32 -19.29 14.72
C HIS A 109 33.07 -19.62 15.55
N PHE A 110 33.22 -19.67 16.88
CA PHE A 110 32.09 -19.85 17.79
C PHE A 110 31.05 -18.73 17.64
N ARG A 111 31.50 -17.47 17.61
CA ARG A 111 30.63 -16.30 17.41
C ARG A 111 29.94 -16.32 16.06
N LEU A 112 30.63 -16.78 15.01
CA LEU A 112 30.06 -16.91 13.67
C LEU A 112 28.91 -17.91 13.63
N ILE A 113 29.08 -19.09 14.24
CA ILE A 113 28.02 -20.11 14.37
C ILE A 113 26.83 -19.53 15.15
N LEU A 114 27.10 -18.87 16.28
CA LEU A 114 26.06 -18.25 17.10
C LEU A 114 25.24 -17.20 16.32
N ALA A 115 25.93 -16.26 15.66
CA ALA A 115 25.29 -15.22 14.87
C ALA A 115 24.48 -15.81 13.70
N SER A 116 25.03 -16.81 13.00
CA SER A 116 24.35 -17.47 11.88
C SER A 116 23.11 -18.23 12.34
N ALA A 117 23.17 -18.93 13.47
CA ALA A 117 22.03 -19.64 14.03
C ALA A 117 20.91 -18.69 14.49
N MET A 118 21.27 -17.53 15.07
CA MET A 118 20.30 -16.49 15.42
C MET A 118 19.62 -15.92 14.18
N LEU A 119 20.40 -15.57 13.14
CA LEU A 119 19.87 -15.05 11.88
C LEU A 119 18.88 -16.02 11.24
N GLU A 120 19.27 -17.28 11.04
CA GLU A 120 18.42 -18.28 10.37
C GLU A 120 17.16 -18.59 11.18
N LEU A 121 17.26 -18.67 12.52
CA LEU A 121 16.06 -18.87 13.36
C LEU A 121 15.12 -17.67 13.27
N GLY A 122 15.66 -16.45 13.28
CA GLY A 122 14.89 -15.23 13.08
C GLY A 122 14.14 -15.22 11.76
N ILE A 123 14.78 -15.63 10.66
CA ILE A 123 14.17 -15.73 9.33
C ILE A 123 12.99 -16.71 9.34
N LEU A 124 13.18 -17.90 9.93
CA LEU A 124 12.11 -18.91 10.02
C LEU A 124 10.94 -18.44 10.87
N ILE A 125 11.21 -17.77 12.00
CA ILE A 125 10.18 -17.20 12.87
C ILE A 125 9.40 -16.11 12.14
N ALA A 126 10.09 -15.14 11.54
CA ALA A 126 9.50 -14.05 10.77
C ALA A 126 8.62 -14.58 9.63
N ALA A 127 9.11 -15.54 8.84
CA ALA A 127 8.35 -16.17 7.75
C ALA A 127 7.08 -16.90 8.25
N SER A 128 7.10 -17.42 9.48
CA SER A 128 5.96 -18.11 10.08
C SER A 128 4.99 -17.21 10.86
N SER A 129 5.33 -15.93 11.05
CA SER A 129 4.60 -14.99 11.92
C SER A 129 3.16 -14.72 11.45
N HIS A 130 2.92 -14.79 10.14
CA HIS A 130 1.61 -14.62 9.53
C HIS A 130 0.76 -15.90 9.51
N LEU A 131 1.33 -17.05 9.87
CA LEU A 131 0.61 -18.31 9.93
C LEU A 131 -0.18 -18.40 11.25
N GLY A 132 -1.41 -18.93 11.21
CA GLY A 132 -2.26 -19.05 12.40
C GLY A 132 -1.57 -19.78 13.57
N ALA A 133 -2.02 -19.54 14.81
CA ALA A 133 -1.31 -19.92 16.05
C ALA A 133 -0.85 -21.38 16.19
N GLY A 134 -1.40 -22.33 15.41
CA GLY A 134 -0.95 -23.73 15.35
C GLY A 134 0.14 -24.05 14.33
N LYS A 135 0.59 -23.07 13.53
CA LYS A 135 1.59 -23.20 12.46
C LYS A 135 2.79 -22.25 12.62
N SER A 136 2.80 -21.40 13.65
CA SER A 136 3.95 -20.57 13.96
C SER A 136 5.14 -21.45 14.36
N LEU A 137 6.32 -21.11 13.86
CA LEU A 137 7.55 -21.78 14.22
C LEU A 137 8.13 -21.25 15.53
N ALA A 138 7.60 -20.17 16.11
CA ALA A 138 8.02 -19.64 17.41
C ALA A 138 7.60 -20.58 18.55
N ALA A 139 8.54 -20.93 19.44
CA ALA A 139 8.24 -21.75 20.60
C ALA A 139 7.53 -20.94 21.70
N THR A 140 6.96 -21.64 22.68
CA THR A 140 6.28 -20.97 23.81
C THR A 140 7.27 -20.15 24.62
N GLY A 141 7.05 -18.83 24.68
CA GLY A 141 7.92 -17.89 25.40
C GLY A 141 9.01 -17.25 24.55
N GLU A 142 9.13 -17.61 23.27
CA GLU A 142 9.99 -16.91 22.32
C GLU A 142 9.29 -15.69 21.70
N PRO A 143 10.05 -14.69 21.22
CA PRO A 143 9.52 -13.63 20.38
C PRO A 143 8.79 -14.21 19.16
N LYS A 144 7.67 -13.57 18.79
CA LYS A 144 6.89 -13.95 17.60
C LYS A 144 7.38 -13.26 16.32
N THR A 145 8.34 -12.37 16.46
CA THR A 145 8.99 -11.59 15.41
C THR A 145 10.45 -12.03 15.27
N GLY A 146 11.02 -11.84 14.08
CA GLY A 146 12.44 -12.10 13.83
C GLY A 146 13.36 -11.03 14.41
N THR A 147 12.82 -9.83 14.62
CA THR A 147 13.56 -8.60 14.95
C THR A 147 14.56 -8.74 16.10
N PRO A 148 14.21 -9.35 17.26
CA PRO A 148 15.17 -9.54 18.35
C PRO A 148 16.34 -10.45 17.97
N PHE A 149 16.09 -11.44 17.12
CA PHE A 149 17.13 -12.35 16.63
C PHE A 149 18.06 -11.66 15.63
N PHE A 150 17.52 -10.83 14.74
CA PHE A 150 18.32 -10.09 13.76
C PHE A 150 19.23 -9.06 14.43
N SER A 151 18.69 -8.27 15.36
CA SER A 151 19.48 -7.30 16.12
C SER A 151 20.62 -7.98 16.87
N ARG A 152 20.34 -9.10 17.55
CA ARG A 152 21.36 -9.86 18.27
C ARG A 152 22.39 -10.52 17.35
N ALA A 153 21.96 -11.09 16.23
CA ALA A 153 22.85 -11.68 15.22
C ALA A 153 23.82 -10.63 14.68
N TYR A 154 23.32 -9.42 14.37
CA TYR A 154 24.13 -8.29 13.94
C TYR A 154 25.19 -7.93 14.98
N SER A 155 24.81 -7.69 16.23
CA SER A 155 25.76 -7.30 17.29
C SER A 155 26.83 -8.37 17.52
N VAL A 156 26.45 -9.67 17.53
CA VAL A 156 27.43 -10.75 17.70
C VAL A 156 28.43 -10.81 16.54
N ALA A 157 27.94 -10.69 15.30
CA ALA A 157 28.78 -10.68 14.11
C ALA A 157 29.80 -9.52 14.13
N GLN A 158 29.38 -8.31 14.56
CA GLN A 158 30.28 -7.15 14.67
C GLN A 158 31.44 -7.35 15.66
N THR A 159 31.35 -8.30 16.58
CA THR A 159 32.45 -8.60 17.54
C THR A 159 33.53 -9.54 16.97
N ILE A 160 33.42 -9.98 15.72
CA ILE A 160 34.35 -10.95 15.11
C ILE A 160 35.53 -10.21 14.44
N GLU A 161 36.71 -10.28 15.04
CA GLU A 161 37.91 -9.56 14.59
C GLU A 161 38.89 -10.42 13.78
N ASP A 162 38.77 -11.75 13.83
CA ASP A 162 39.71 -12.65 13.15
C ASP A 162 39.54 -12.59 11.63
N SER A 163 40.63 -12.27 10.94
CA SER A 163 40.71 -12.22 9.48
C SER A 163 40.25 -13.49 8.76
N ALA A 164 40.31 -14.65 9.41
CA ALA A 164 39.85 -15.92 8.83
C ALA A 164 38.31 -15.97 8.68
N PHE A 165 37.57 -15.28 9.54
CA PHE A 165 36.10 -15.32 9.60
C PHE A 165 35.44 -13.96 9.35
N SER A 166 36.22 -12.88 9.26
CA SER A 166 35.71 -11.51 9.12
C SER A 166 34.81 -11.34 7.89
N LYS A 167 35.15 -11.96 6.76
CA LYS A 167 34.33 -11.92 5.55
C LYS A 167 32.97 -12.61 5.74
N ASP A 168 32.95 -13.77 6.39
CA ASP A 168 31.71 -14.50 6.66
C ASP A 168 30.84 -13.76 7.66
N SER A 169 31.47 -13.17 8.69
CA SER A 169 30.80 -12.34 9.67
C SER A 169 30.12 -11.12 9.03
N GLU A 170 30.80 -10.45 8.10
CA GLU A 170 30.24 -9.29 7.39
C GLU A 170 29.03 -9.68 6.50
N ILE A 171 29.01 -10.89 5.93
CA ILE A 171 27.81 -11.41 5.24
C ILE A 171 26.65 -11.60 6.23
N VAL A 172 26.90 -12.20 7.39
CA VAL A 172 25.88 -12.42 8.43
C VAL A 172 25.36 -11.09 8.97
N ALA A 173 26.25 -10.14 9.28
CA ALA A 173 25.88 -8.81 9.75
C ALA A 173 25.04 -8.05 8.72
N GLY A 174 25.48 -8.05 7.46
CA GLY A 174 24.77 -7.36 6.38
C GLY A 174 23.37 -7.94 6.15
N ARG A 175 23.24 -9.27 6.15
CA ARG A 175 21.96 -9.95 5.99
C ARG A 175 21.05 -9.74 7.21
N ALA A 176 21.58 -9.78 8.43
CA ALA A 176 20.81 -9.49 9.65
C ALA A 176 20.26 -8.06 9.67
N ALA A 177 21.07 -7.06 9.30
CA ALA A 177 20.60 -5.68 9.18
C ALA A 177 19.51 -5.51 8.10
N ALA A 178 19.63 -6.22 6.97
CA ALA A 178 18.63 -6.20 5.91
C ALA A 178 17.30 -6.87 6.34
N GLU A 179 17.33 -8.03 6.99
CA GLU A 179 16.12 -8.70 7.51
C GLU A 179 15.46 -7.89 8.63
N TYR A 180 16.25 -7.25 9.49
CA TYR A 180 15.76 -6.30 10.49
C TYR A 180 15.02 -5.14 9.83
N LEU A 181 15.61 -4.53 8.78
CA LEU A 181 14.98 -3.44 8.06
C LEU A 181 13.66 -3.88 7.40
N LYS A 182 13.65 -5.07 6.79
CA LYS A 182 12.45 -5.63 6.15
C LYS A 182 11.28 -5.71 7.14
N GLU A 183 11.47 -6.30 8.31
CA GLU A 183 10.42 -6.42 9.31
C GLU A 183 10.02 -5.04 9.90
N ARG A 184 10.99 -4.12 10.03
CA ARG A 184 10.76 -2.73 10.46
C ARG A 184 9.96 -1.90 9.45
N LEU A 185 10.02 -2.22 8.16
CA LEU A 185 9.19 -1.60 7.13
C LEU A 185 7.72 -2.05 7.24
N GLU A 186 7.49 -3.26 7.76
CA GLU A 186 6.15 -3.84 7.95
C GLU A 186 5.51 -3.43 9.29
N SER A 187 6.31 -3.30 10.35
CA SER A 187 5.85 -2.90 11.69
C SER A 187 6.97 -2.26 12.52
N GLU A 188 6.65 -1.31 13.40
CA GLU A 188 7.67 -0.76 14.32
C GLU A 188 8.10 -1.81 15.36
N PRO A 189 9.40 -1.96 15.64
CA PRO A 189 9.91 -2.94 16.60
C PRO A 189 9.36 -2.71 18.01
N GLU A 190 9.16 -3.81 18.75
CA GLU A 190 8.82 -3.76 20.18
C GLU A 190 9.94 -3.07 20.99
N ASP A 191 9.58 -2.54 22.16
CA ASP A 191 10.44 -1.69 22.96
C ASP A 191 11.53 -2.52 23.69
N ASP A 192 12.58 -2.93 22.96
CA ASP A 192 13.78 -3.57 23.52
C ASP A 192 14.87 -2.53 23.78
N ALA A 193 15.54 -2.63 24.94
CA ALA A 193 16.57 -1.71 25.39
C ALA A 193 17.97 -2.06 24.85
N ASP A 194 18.17 -3.30 24.39
CA ASP A 194 19.46 -3.81 23.89
C ASP A 194 19.54 -3.83 22.35
N ASP A 195 18.60 -3.17 21.65
CA ASP A 195 18.54 -3.14 20.18
C ASP A 195 19.36 -1.98 19.58
N GLU A 196 20.56 -2.31 19.09
CA GLU A 196 21.52 -1.33 18.52
C GLU A 196 21.02 -0.68 17.23
N LEU A 197 20.20 -1.37 16.43
CA LEU A 197 19.69 -0.86 15.14
C LEU A 197 18.45 0.04 15.31
N LYS A 198 17.81 0.01 16.48
CA LYS A 198 16.56 0.74 16.77
C LYS A 198 16.68 2.25 16.57
N HIS A 199 17.83 2.81 16.93
CA HIS A 199 18.09 4.25 16.88
C HIS A 199 18.50 4.75 15.49
N GLU A 200 18.87 3.86 14.59
CA GLU A 200 19.24 4.20 13.21
C GLU A 200 17.99 4.44 12.35
N SER A 201 18.10 5.34 11.37
CA SER A 201 17.06 5.54 10.34
C SER A 201 17.01 4.34 9.39
N LYS A 202 15.91 4.22 8.63
CA LYS A 202 15.73 3.15 7.64
C LYS A 202 16.83 3.17 6.57
N GLU A 203 17.20 4.36 6.13
CA GLU A 203 18.28 4.62 5.17
C GLU A 203 19.65 4.25 5.74
N GLN A 204 19.88 4.56 7.03
CA GLN A 204 21.12 4.20 7.71
C GLN A 204 21.26 2.68 7.86
N ILE A 205 20.19 1.97 8.21
CA ILE A 205 20.20 0.50 8.31
C ILE A 205 20.46 -0.14 6.94
N LEU A 206 19.83 0.37 5.87
CA LEU A 206 20.10 -0.12 4.51
C LEU A 206 21.57 0.12 4.12
N THR A 207 22.13 1.27 4.48
CA THR A 207 23.54 1.58 4.24
C THR A 207 24.46 0.61 4.98
N ILE A 208 24.21 0.37 6.26
CA ILE A 208 24.94 -0.62 7.08
C ILE A 208 24.88 -2.00 6.42
N ALA A 209 23.70 -2.45 6.00
CA ALA A 209 23.52 -3.73 5.35
C ALA A 209 24.36 -3.84 4.06
N LYS A 210 24.28 -2.85 3.18
CA LYS A 210 25.02 -2.80 1.91
C LYS A 210 26.54 -2.79 2.13
N GLU A 211 27.03 -1.94 3.03
CA GLU A 211 28.47 -1.85 3.33
C GLU A 211 29.04 -3.16 3.88
N SER A 212 28.33 -3.80 4.80
CA SER A 212 28.74 -5.11 5.34
C SER A 212 28.74 -6.19 4.26
N LEU A 213 27.71 -6.27 3.41
CA LEU A 213 27.67 -7.25 2.31
C LEU A 213 28.82 -7.05 1.31
N VAL A 214 29.20 -5.81 1.02
CA VAL A 214 30.36 -5.51 0.16
C VAL A 214 31.67 -5.97 0.81
N LYS A 215 31.87 -5.72 2.11
CA LYS A 215 33.05 -6.19 2.86
C LYS A 215 33.12 -7.72 2.95
N GLY A 216 31.98 -8.38 2.98
CA GLY A 216 31.85 -9.84 3.10
C GLY A 216 32.23 -10.65 1.87
N ASP A 217 32.60 -10.01 0.76
CA ASP A 217 33.05 -10.63 -0.49
C ASP A 217 32.04 -11.63 -1.08
N MET A 218 30.91 -11.08 -1.55
CA MET A 218 29.84 -11.83 -2.22
C MET A 218 30.32 -12.66 -3.42
N GLY A 219 31.41 -12.28 -4.09
CA GLY A 219 31.89 -12.96 -5.31
C GLY A 219 32.39 -14.39 -5.09
N SER A 220 32.63 -14.78 -3.83
CA SER A 220 33.13 -16.11 -3.45
C SER A 220 32.06 -17.04 -2.86
N ARG A 221 30.79 -16.62 -2.86
CA ARG A 221 29.69 -17.31 -2.15
C ARG A 221 28.86 -18.20 -3.07
N SER A 222 28.09 -19.10 -2.47
CA SER A 222 27.20 -20.00 -3.21
C SER A 222 26.09 -19.23 -3.92
N SER A 223 25.66 -19.75 -5.07
CA SER A 223 24.58 -19.14 -5.87
C SER A 223 23.27 -19.01 -5.08
N SER A 224 22.91 -20.01 -4.26
CA SER A 224 21.68 -20.00 -3.44
C SER A 224 21.66 -18.89 -2.39
N LEU A 225 22.78 -18.67 -1.69
CA LEU A 225 22.90 -17.60 -0.70
C LEU A 225 22.81 -16.23 -1.38
N LEU A 226 23.47 -16.08 -2.53
CA LEU A 226 23.48 -14.83 -3.28
C LEU A 226 22.12 -14.49 -3.89
N LEU A 227 21.35 -15.49 -4.34
CA LEU A 227 19.96 -15.32 -4.78
C LEU A 227 19.07 -14.83 -3.63
N SER A 228 19.21 -15.42 -2.43
CA SER A 228 18.47 -14.98 -1.25
C SER A 228 18.80 -13.53 -0.87
N ILE A 229 20.09 -13.16 -0.86
CA ILE A 229 20.54 -11.79 -0.58
C ILE A 229 20.04 -10.82 -1.66
N GLY A 230 20.16 -11.19 -2.94
CA GLY A 230 19.70 -10.38 -4.05
C GLY A 230 18.19 -10.10 -3.98
N SER A 231 17.38 -11.11 -3.67
CA SER A 231 15.92 -10.96 -3.51
C SER A 231 15.55 -10.06 -2.34
N LEU A 232 16.21 -10.23 -1.19
CA LEU A 232 16.02 -9.37 -0.02
C LEU A 232 16.36 -7.91 -0.33
N LEU A 233 17.55 -7.66 -0.91
CA LEU A 233 17.99 -6.31 -1.25
C LEU A 233 17.16 -5.69 -2.36
N SER A 234 16.70 -6.47 -3.35
CA SER A 234 15.78 -5.97 -4.39
C SER A 234 14.56 -5.31 -3.76
N THR A 235 13.98 -5.96 -2.76
CA THR A 235 12.80 -5.45 -2.04
C THR A 235 13.12 -4.17 -1.27
N LEU A 236 14.28 -4.11 -0.61
CA LEU A 236 14.68 -2.97 0.22
C LEU A 236 15.14 -1.76 -0.60
N GLU A 237 15.86 -2.00 -1.70
CA GLU A 237 16.34 -0.95 -2.59
C GLU A 237 15.21 -0.35 -3.46
N GLU A 238 14.14 -1.09 -3.75
CA GLU A 238 12.91 -0.53 -4.36
C GLU A 238 12.19 0.45 -3.43
N GLU A 239 12.26 0.22 -2.12
CA GLU A 239 11.65 1.09 -1.11
C GLU A 239 12.48 2.34 -0.83
N ILE A 240 13.80 2.22 -0.91
CA ILE A 240 14.76 3.29 -0.62
C ILE A 240 15.74 3.37 -1.80
N ILE A 241 15.23 3.91 -2.91
CA ILE A 241 16.00 3.99 -4.17
C ILE A 241 17.09 5.05 -4.05
N ASP A 242 18.34 4.59 -3.99
CA ASP A 242 19.54 5.42 -4.19
C ASP A 242 20.07 5.22 -5.61
N LEU A 243 19.95 6.27 -6.43
CA LEU A 243 20.44 6.26 -7.81
C LEU A 243 21.93 6.59 -7.90
N ASN A 244 22.54 7.21 -6.88
CA ASN A 244 23.95 7.62 -6.91
C ASN A 244 24.91 6.42 -6.82
N SER A 245 24.41 5.30 -6.30
CA SER A 245 25.20 4.10 -6.03
C SER A 245 24.73 2.93 -6.90
N PRO A 246 25.66 2.08 -7.37
CA PRO A 246 25.29 0.80 -7.96
C PRO A 246 24.42 -0.02 -6.99
N SER A 247 23.39 -0.67 -7.52
CA SER A 247 22.54 -1.56 -6.73
C SER A 247 23.36 -2.73 -6.17
N THR A 248 23.31 -2.92 -4.85
CA THR A 248 23.98 -4.07 -4.22
C THR A 248 23.22 -5.36 -4.51
N ALA A 249 21.91 -5.28 -4.76
CA ALA A 249 21.12 -6.40 -5.26
C ALA A 249 21.62 -6.88 -6.64
N VAL A 250 21.91 -5.95 -7.57
CA VAL A 250 22.49 -6.28 -8.89
C VAL A 250 23.86 -6.95 -8.75
N VAL A 251 24.69 -6.50 -7.81
CA VAL A 251 25.99 -7.14 -7.51
C VAL A 251 25.79 -8.57 -6.99
N ALA A 252 24.82 -8.78 -6.10
CA ALA A 252 24.49 -10.10 -5.56
C ALA A 252 24.00 -11.05 -6.67
N PHE A 253 23.05 -10.63 -7.50
CA PHE A 253 22.56 -11.45 -8.63
C PHE A 253 23.64 -11.70 -9.70
N THR A 254 24.50 -10.72 -9.97
CA THR A 254 25.62 -10.92 -10.90
C THR A 254 26.64 -11.93 -10.36
N SER A 255 26.85 -11.94 -9.05
CA SER A 255 27.71 -12.92 -8.38
C SER A 255 27.03 -14.30 -8.37
N ALA A 256 25.72 -14.34 -8.12
CA ALA A 256 24.91 -15.56 -8.16
C ALA A 256 24.95 -16.23 -9.53
N LEU A 257 24.86 -15.43 -10.61
CA LEU A 257 24.94 -15.90 -11.99
C LEU A 257 26.30 -16.54 -12.31
N LYS A 258 27.39 -15.96 -11.80
CA LYS A 258 28.75 -16.53 -11.96
C LYS A 258 28.95 -17.83 -11.18
N ALA A 259 28.32 -17.91 -10.01
CA ALA A 259 28.38 -19.09 -9.14
C ALA A 259 27.32 -20.16 -9.49
N ALA A 260 26.42 -19.90 -10.45
CA ALA A 260 25.30 -20.77 -10.73
C ALA A 260 25.74 -22.10 -11.36
N GLU A 261 25.43 -23.19 -10.67
CA GLU A 261 25.82 -24.55 -11.08
C GLU A 261 24.80 -25.23 -12.01
N ASN A 262 23.57 -24.71 -12.08
CA ASN A 262 22.48 -25.27 -12.88
C ASN A 262 21.70 -24.18 -13.64
N THR A 263 20.87 -24.59 -14.60
CA THR A 263 20.09 -23.68 -15.45
C THR A 263 19.08 -22.87 -14.65
N GLN A 264 18.43 -23.47 -13.65
CA GLN A 264 17.46 -22.81 -12.78
C GLN A 264 18.06 -21.61 -12.04
N ALA A 265 19.22 -21.79 -11.40
CA ALA A 265 19.91 -20.73 -10.68
C ALA A 265 20.40 -19.61 -11.61
N LYS A 266 20.78 -19.95 -12.87
CA LYS A 266 21.10 -18.95 -13.89
C LYS A 266 19.87 -18.13 -14.28
N PHE A 267 18.76 -18.81 -14.54
CA PHE A 267 17.48 -18.18 -14.85
C PHE A 267 17.03 -17.23 -13.73
N GLU A 268 16.98 -17.69 -12.49
CA GLU A 268 16.61 -16.89 -11.32
C GLU A 268 17.54 -15.67 -11.13
N SER A 269 18.84 -15.85 -11.37
CA SER A 269 19.81 -14.75 -11.28
C SER A 269 19.59 -13.69 -12.36
N LEU A 270 19.29 -14.10 -13.60
CA LEU A 270 19.01 -13.20 -14.72
C LEU A 270 17.72 -12.42 -14.50
N VAL A 271 16.64 -13.11 -14.11
CA VAL A 271 15.33 -12.49 -13.86
C VAL A 271 15.39 -11.55 -12.66
N GLY A 272 15.99 -11.98 -11.55
CA GLY A 272 16.15 -11.15 -10.35
C GLY A 272 16.96 -9.89 -10.63
N LYS A 273 18.06 -10.02 -11.39
CA LYS A 273 18.86 -8.87 -11.83
C LYS A 273 18.06 -7.92 -12.71
N ALA A 274 17.37 -8.44 -13.72
CA ALA A 274 16.59 -7.63 -14.65
C ALA A 274 15.48 -6.86 -13.92
N ARG A 275 14.81 -7.50 -12.95
CA ARG A 275 13.76 -6.85 -12.14
C ARG A 275 14.26 -5.60 -11.45
N VAL A 276 15.40 -5.68 -10.76
CA VAL A 276 15.99 -4.51 -10.07
C VAL A 276 16.31 -3.38 -11.06
N LEU A 277 16.87 -3.71 -12.21
CA LEU A 277 17.23 -2.73 -13.24
C LEU A 277 15.99 -2.06 -13.86
N VAL A 278 14.92 -2.83 -14.09
CA VAL A 278 13.63 -2.29 -14.57
C VAL A 278 13.00 -1.39 -13.52
N SER A 279 12.91 -1.81 -12.26
CA SER A 279 12.34 -1.00 -11.17
C SER A 279 13.07 0.35 -11.01
N ARG A 280 14.40 0.36 -11.11
CA ARG A 280 15.20 1.59 -11.12
C ARG A 280 14.88 2.48 -12.33
N GLY A 281 14.72 1.89 -13.50
CA GLY A 281 14.32 2.61 -14.71
C GLY A 281 12.93 3.22 -14.64
N SER A 282 11.95 2.46 -14.14
CA SER A 282 10.58 2.92 -13.91
C SER A 282 10.54 4.07 -12.90
N TYR A 283 11.35 4.01 -11.82
CA TYR A 283 11.44 5.12 -10.86
C TYR A 283 12.00 6.41 -11.50
N VAL A 284 13.04 6.30 -12.33
CA VAL A 284 13.60 7.47 -13.02
C VAL A 284 12.61 8.04 -14.02
N MET A 285 11.89 7.18 -14.75
CA MET A 285 10.77 7.60 -15.59
C MET A 285 9.73 8.37 -14.77
N ASP A 286 9.22 7.81 -13.68
CA ASP A 286 8.24 8.48 -12.81
C ASP A 286 8.75 9.86 -12.36
N LYS A 287 10.03 9.97 -12.00
CA LYS A 287 10.63 11.24 -11.57
C LYS A 287 10.86 12.25 -12.69
N ILE A 288 11.15 11.81 -13.92
CA ILE A 288 11.27 12.70 -15.08
C ILE A 288 9.89 13.27 -15.47
N PHE A 289 8.83 12.46 -15.33
CA PHE A 289 7.47 12.86 -15.62
C PHE A 289 6.75 13.55 -14.45
N ASP A 290 7.34 13.55 -13.25
CA ASP A 290 6.87 14.29 -12.08
C ASP A 290 7.63 15.61 -11.96
N GLU A 291 7.04 16.70 -12.47
CA GLU A 291 7.62 18.07 -12.53
C GLU A 291 7.96 18.70 -11.15
N GLU A 292 7.88 17.95 -10.04
CA GLU A 292 8.07 18.42 -8.67
C GLU A 292 9.49 18.19 -8.10
N ASP A 293 10.33 17.35 -8.72
CA ASP A 293 11.71 17.10 -8.26
C ASP A 293 12.74 17.74 -9.19
N THR A 294 13.35 18.84 -8.74
CA THR A 294 14.53 19.42 -9.38
C THR A 294 15.74 18.52 -9.12
N PHE A 295 15.96 17.52 -9.98
CA PHE A 295 17.33 17.15 -10.27
C PHE A 295 18.01 18.42 -10.84
N GLY A 296 19.23 18.75 -10.39
CA GLY A 296 19.98 19.81 -11.05
C GLY A 296 20.15 19.46 -12.53
N ASP A 297 19.97 20.43 -13.44
CA ASP A 297 20.00 20.22 -14.89
C ASP A 297 21.25 19.45 -15.40
N GLU A 298 22.38 19.52 -14.67
CA GLU A 298 23.62 18.81 -15.02
C GLU A 298 23.66 17.33 -14.55
N ASP A 299 22.88 16.95 -13.53
CA ASP A 299 22.88 15.57 -12.97
C ASP A 299 21.89 14.64 -13.72
N VAL A 300 20.79 15.18 -14.26
CA VAL A 300 19.71 14.39 -14.93
C VAL A 300 20.22 13.60 -16.13
N GLU A 301 21.03 14.22 -16.98
CA GLU A 301 21.51 13.56 -18.21
C GLU A 301 22.41 12.36 -17.90
N GLU A 302 23.24 12.46 -16.86
CA GLU A 302 24.10 11.37 -16.42
C GLU A 302 23.28 10.23 -15.82
N TYR A 303 22.23 10.54 -15.05
CA TYR A 303 21.26 9.56 -14.56
C TYR A 303 20.51 8.84 -15.67
N ILE A 304 19.93 9.58 -16.61
CA ILE A 304 19.22 9.02 -17.76
C ILE A 304 20.14 8.13 -18.58
N LYS A 305 21.41 8.52 -18.74
CA LYS A 305 22.40 7.71 -19.44
C LYS A 305 22.74 6.41 -18.70
N ALA A 306 22.92 6.47 -17.39
CA ALA A 306 23.18 5.28 -16.57
C ALA A 306 22.01 4.29 -16.64
N VAL A 307 20.79 4.79 -16.43
CA VAL A 307 19.55 3.99 -16.47
C VAL A 307 19.29 3.38 -17.84
N LYS A 308 19.57 4.10 -18.94
CA LYS A 308 19.48 3.51 -20.29
C LYS A 308 20.39 2.31 -20.49
N ASN A 309 21.58 2.32 -19.90
CA ASN A 309 22.49 1.18 -19.96
C ASN A 309 21.98 0.03 -19.09
N GLU A 310 21.49 0.34 -17.88
CA GLU A 310 20.85 -0.63 -16.97
C GLU A 310 19.66 -1.34 -17.65
N LEU A 311 18.79 -0.60 -18.34
CA LEU A 311 17.64 -1.16 -19.06
C LEU A 311 18.04 -2.01 -20.27
N ARG A 312 19.09 -1.63 -21.01
CA ARG A 312 19.63 -2.49 -22.09
C ARG A 312 20.19 -3.79 -21.53
N GLU A 313 20.85 -3.73 -20.37
CA GLU A 313 21.32 -4.91 -19.66
C GLU A 313 20.16 -5.78 -19.14
N ALA A 314 19.08 -5.16 -18.67
CA ALA A 314 17.86 -5.85 -18.25
C ALA A 314 17.21 -6.62 -19.42
N ILE A 315 17.02 -5.94 -20.56
CA ILE A 315 16.47 -6.56 -21.78
C ILE A 315 17.32 -7.75 -22.22
N SER A 316 18.64 -7.58 -22.31
CA SER A 316 19.56 -8.68 -22.65
C SER A 316 19.47 -9.84 -21.65
N SER A 317 19.34 -9.55 -20.35
CA SER A 317 19.20 -10.58 -19.32
C SER A 317 17.87 -11.34 -19.43
N LEU A 318 16.79 -10.66 -19.82
CA LEU A 318 15.47 -11.24 -20.02
C LEU A 318 15.40 -12.06 -21.31
N GLU A 319 16.05 -11.62 -22.39
CA GLU A 319 16.22 -12.41 -23.62
C GLU A 319 17.01 -13.70 -23.33
N ASP A 320 18.11 -13.61 -22.58
CA ASP A 320 18.87 -14.79 -22.15
C ASP A 320 18.03 -15.73 -21.27
N ALA A 321 17.22 -15.20 -20.36
CA ALA A 321 16.32 -15.99 -19.52
C ALA A 321 15.20 -16.66 -20.33
N GLN A 322 14.62 -15.96 -21.32
CA GLN A 322 13.62 -16.51 -22.24
C GLN A 322 14.18 -17.67 -23.06
N ASN A 323 15.44 -17.59 -23.49
CA ASN A 323 16.09 -18.70 -24.21
C ASN A 323 16.31 -19.94 -23.32
N MET A 324 16.24 -19.80 -22.00
CA MET A 324 16.40 -20.92 -21.06
C MET A 324 15.08 -21.60 -20.71
N THR A 325 13.91 -21.00 -21.01
CA THR A 325 12.61 -21.55 -20.59
C THR A 325 12.29 -22.91 -21.19
N ASP A 326 12.90 -23.27 -22.32
CA ASP A 326 12.75 -24.59 -22.93
C ASP A 326 13.49 -25.70 -22.13
N ASP A 327 14.49 -25.32 -21.32
CA ASP A 327 15.37 -26.23 -20.57
C ASP A 327 14.99 -26.35 -19.08
N ILE A 328 13.99 -25.60 -18.61
CA ILE A 328 13.50 -25.59 -17.22
C ILE A 328 11.96 -25.62 -17.18
N ASP A 329 11.39 -26.22 -16.14
CA ASP A 329 9.94 -26.25 -15.93
C ASP A 329 9.49 -24.92 -15.31
N VAL A 330 9.24 -23.92 -16.17
CA VAL A 330 8.72 -22.61 -15.75
C VAL A 330 7.21 -22.69 -15.69
N GLY A 331 6.63 -22.40 -14.53
CA GLY A 331 5.17 -22.35 -14.38
C GLY A 331 4.55 -21.31 -15.31
N GLU A 332 3.28 -21.50 -15.70
CA GLU A 332 2.56 -20.55 -16.58
C GLU A 332 2.61 -19.12 -16.05
N GLU A 333 2.46 -18.93 -14.73
CA GLU A 333 2.54 -17.64 -14.05
C GLU A 333 3.92 -16.98 -14.16
N GLU A 334 5.01 -17.75 -14.00
CA GLU A 334 6.38 -17.24 -14.08
C GLU A 334 6.78 -16.89 -15.53
N ALA A 335 6.27 -17.65 -16.51
CA ALA A 335 6.48 -17.38 -17.93
C ALA A 335 5.73 -16.12 -18.41
N GLU A 336 4.50 -15.92 -17.93
CA GLU A 336 3.74 -14.70 -18.15
C GLU A 336 4.43 -13.48 -17.53
N GLU A 337 4.94 -13.63 -16.30
CA GLU A 337 5.64 -12.57 -15.60
C GLU A 337 6.95 -12.19 -16.30
N LEU A 338 7.73 -13.17 -16.75
CA LEU A 338 8.95 -12.95 -17.54
C LEU A 338 8.64 -12.15 -18.82
N THR A 339 7.56 -12.51 -19.50
CA THR A 339 7.11 -11.82 -20.72
C THR A 339 6.67 -10.39 -20.41
N SER A 340 5.94 -10.18 -19.31
CA SER A 340 5.50 -8.85 -18.87
C SER A 340 6.69 -7.95 -18.54
N LEU A 341 7.64 -8.46 -17.75
CA LEU A 341 8.84 -7.73 -17.33
C LEU A 341 9.71 -7.34 -18.53
N HIS A 342 9.82 -8.22 -19.54
CA HIS A 342 10.54 -7.94 -20.77
C HIS A 342 9.88 -6.80 -21.57
N LYS A 343 8.55 -6.81 -21.69
CA LYS A 343 7.82 -5.71 -22.33
C LYS A 343 7.99 -4.39 -21.59
N GLU A 344 7.90 -4.42 -20.26
CA GLU A 344 8.09 -3.23 -19.41
C GLU A 344 9.48 -2.63 -19.64
N ALA A 345 10.54 -3.45 -19.59
CA ALA A 345 11.92 -3.00 -19.82
C ALA A 345 12.08 -2.29 -21.18
N MET A 346 11.49 -2.84 -22.25
CA MET A 346 11.52 -2.25 -23.59
C MET A 346 10.77 -0.92 -23.66
N ILE A 347 9.59 -0.83 -23.05
CA ILE A 347 8.77 0.40 -23.03
C ILE A 347 9.46 1.51 -22.24
N VAL A 348 9.97 1.20 -21.05
CA VAL A 348 10.69 2.17 -20.20
C VAL A 348 11.92 2.68 -20.94
N LEU A 349 12.69 1.80 -21.59
CA LEU A 349 13.84 2.22 -22.39
C LEU A 349 13.43 3.08 -23.59
N ALA A 350 12.39 2.68 -24.33
CA ALA A 350 11.91 3.40 -25.50
C ALA A 350 11.51 4.84 -25.14
N ASN A 351 10.85 5.05 -24.00
CA ASN A 351 10.47 6.39 -23.53
C ASN A 351 11.67 7.27 -23.11
N LEU A 352 12.79 6.67 -22.68
CA LEU A 352 14.02 7.41 -22.32
C LEU A 352 14.94 7.70 -23.52
N LEU A 353 14.66 7.09 -24.68
CA LEU A 353 15.40 7.31 -25.91
C LEU A 353 14.85 8.50 -26.70
N PRO A 354 15.71 9.24 -27.43
CA PRO A 354 15.23 10.23 -28.37
C PRO A 354 14.45 9.56 -29.52
N GLU A 355 13.54 10.32 -30.13
CA GLU A 355 12.79 9.85 -31.30
C GLU A 355 13.72 9.32 -32.40
N GLY A 356 13.43 8.10 -32.87
CA GLY A 356 14.19 7.47 -33.94
C GLY A 356 14.02 5.96 -34.00
N LYS A 357 14.79 5.34 -34.90
CA LYS A 357 14.64 3.93 -35.27
C LYS A 357 14.77 2.95 -34.10
N GLU A 358 15.65 3.22 -33.14
CA GLU A 358 15.84 2.35 -31.97
C GLU A 358 14.61 2.35 -31.05
N GLN A 359 13.98 3.52 -30.85
CA GLN A 359 12.76 3.65 -30.08
C GLN A 359 11.59 2.92 -30.76
N GLU A 360 11.40 3.13 -32.06
CA GLU A 360 10.37 2.45 -32.86
C GLU A 360 10.53 0.92 -32.84
N GLU A 361 11.77 0.41 -32.95
CA GLU A 361 12.06 -1.02 -32.89
C GLU A 361 11.70 -1.63 -31.53
N LEU A 362 11.94 -0.91 -30.42
CA LEU A 362 11.63 -1.36 -29.06
C LEU A 362 10.12 -1.40 -28.80
N PHE A 363 9.36 -0.38 -29.24
CA PHE A 363 7.90 -0.39 -29.13
C PHE A 363 7.29 -1.54 -29.94
N ASN A 364 7.74 -1.72 -31.18
CA ASN A 364 7.29 -2.81 -32.04
C ASN A 364 7.59 -4.18 -31.42
N LYS A 365 8.80 -4.39 -30.88
CA LYS A 365 9.16 -5.64 -30.18
C LYS A 365 8.33 -5.87 -28.91
N ALA A 366 7.93 -4.82 -28.20
CA ALA A 366 7.05 -4.92 -27.05
C ALA A 366 5.59 -5.27 -27.42
N GLY A 367 5.26 -5.30 -28.72
CA GLY A 367 3.91 -5.55 -29.23
C GLY A 367 3.03 -4.30 -29.23
N VAL A 368 3.63 -3.12 -29.32
CA VAL A 368 2.93 -1.85 -29.58
C VAL A 368 2.85 -1.70 -31.10
N GLU A 369 1.69 -2.00 -31.71
CA GLU A 369 1.53 -1.94 -33.17
C GLU A 369 1.54 -0.49 -33.69
N ASP A 370 2.29 -0.27 -34.78
CA ASP A 370 2.28 0.95 -35.59
C ASP A 370 0.98 1.04 -36.41
N ASP A 371 0.03 1.90 -36.02
CA ASP A 371 -1.03 2.35 -36.94
C ASP A 371 -0.45 3.45 -37.85
N GLU A 372 -0.53 3.30 -39.17
CA GLU A 372 0.06 4.26 -40.13
C GLU A 372 -0.62 5.66 -40.17
N ASP A 373 -1.59 5.94 -39.30
CA ASP A 373 -2.10 7.30 -39.06
C ASP A 373 -1.23 8.11 -38.05
N PHE A 374 -0.17 7.51 -37.50
CA PHE A 374 0.75 8.10 -36.51
C PHE A 374 1.76 9.14 -37.07
N ARG A 375 1.31 10.03 -37.96
CA ARG A 375 2.04 11.28 -38.27
C ARG A 375 1.09 12.48 -38.25
N GLY A 376 0.52 12.78 -37.09
CA GLY A 376 -0.26 13.99 -36.89
C GLY A 376 -0.64 14.24 -35.43
N ASP A 377 -0.11 15.33 -34.87
CA ASP A 377 -0.49 16.02 -33.62
C ASP A 377 -0.49 15.19 -32.30
N PRO A 378 0.37 15.53 -31.30
CA PRO A 378 0.49 14.83 -30.01
C PRO A 378 -0.73 14.85 -29.06
N ARG A 379 -1.96 15.05 -29.56
CA ARG A 379 -3.14 15.35 -28.74
C ARG A 379 -4.32 14.38 -28.86
N GLU A 380 -4.24 13.34 -29.67
CA GLU A 380 -5.33 12.35 -29.76
C GLU A 380 -4.81 10.92 -29.71
N CYS A 381 -4.85 10.28 -28.53
CA CYS A 381 -4.90 8.81 -28.46
C CYS A 381 -5.64 8.32 -27.20
N ILE A 382 -6.97 8.32 -27.28
CA ILE A 382 -7.94 7.81 -26.29
C ILE A 382 -8.04 6.26 -26.32
N LEU A 383 -7.11 5.55 -26.97
CA LEU A 383 -7.09 4.06 -26.96
C LEU A 383 -5.89 3.43 -26.21
N GLN A 384 -4.97 4.22 -25.66
CA GLN A 384 -3.84 3.71 -24.87
C GLN A 384 -4.16 3.43 -23.39
N GLU A 385 -5.27 3.95 -22.86
CA GLU A 385 -5.58 3.77 -21.42
C GLU A 385 -6.13 2.38 -21.08
N HIS A 386 -6.70 1.61 -22.02
CA HIS A 386 -7.12 0.22 -21.70
C HIS A 386 -5.94 -0.75 -21.53
N ILE A 387 -4.85 -0.54 -22.26
CA ILE A 387 -3.64 -1.38 -22.17
C ILE A 387 -2.79 -0.94 -20.96
N ALA A 388 -2.65 0.37 -20.72
CA ALA A 388 -2.02 0.88 -19.50
C ALA A 388 -2.79 0.49 -18.22
N GLN A 389 -4.13 0.40 -18.28
CA GLN A 389 -4.95 -0.07 -17.16
C GLN A 389 -4.78 -1.58 -16.91
N LEU A 390 -4.60 -2.40 -17.96
CA LEU A 390 -4.30 -3.84 -17.83
C LEU A 390 -2.91 -4.08 -17.22
N TYR A 391 -1.89 -3.31 -17.61
CA TYR A 391 -0.54 -3.44 -17.05
C TYR A 391 -0.37 -2.78 -15.66
N HIS A 392 -1.08 -1.69 -15.36
CA HIS A 392 -1.13 -1.13 -14.01
C HIS A 392 -1.86 -2.08 -13.04
N ASN A 393 -2.94 -2.74 -13.50
CA ASN A 393 -3.62 -3.77 -12.70
C ASN A 393 -2.73 -5.00 -12.47
N LEU A 394 -1.85 -5.36 -13.42
CA LEU A 394 -0.87 -6.45 -13.28
C LEU A 394 0.29 -6.05 -12.35
N PHE A 395 0.77 -4.81 -12.40
CA PHE A 395 1.79 -4.25 -11.49
C PHE A 395 1.28 -4.14 -10.05
N VAL A 396 0.01 -3.75 -9.87
CA VAL A 396 -0.65 -3.74 -8.56
C VAL A 396 -0.88 -5.18 -8.07
N MET A 397 -1.26 -6.12 -8.94
CA MET A 397 -1.39 -7.53 -8.59
C MET A 397 -0.05 -8.16 -8.18
N THR A 398 1.04 -7.94 -8.90
CA THR A 398 2.38 -8.49 -8.55
C THR A 398 2.98 -7.82 -7.31
N SER A 399 2.69 -6.52 -7.08
CA SER A 399 3.05 -5.82 -5.84
C SER A 399 2.27 -6.35 -4.62
N ILE A 400 1.00 -6.73 -4.80
CA ILE A 400 0.12 -7.27 -3.74
C ILE A 400 0.40 -8.75 -3.46
N LEU A 401 0.75 -9.53 -4.48
CA LEU A 401 1.09 -10.95 -4.34
C LEU A 401 2.50 -11.15 -3.74
N ARG A 402 3.41 -10.17 -3.87
CA ARG A 402 4.77 -10.25 -3.33
C ARG A 402 5.01 -9.49 -2.03
N ASN A 403 4.32 -8.38 -1.80
CA ASN A 403 4.44 -7.60 -0.58
C ASN A 403 3.06 -7.42 0.03
N GLY A 404 2.88 -7.78 1.29
CA GLY A 404 1.66 -7.53 2.07
C GLY A 404 1.33 -6.05 2.30
N LYS A 405 1.72 -5.14 1.40
CA LYS A 405 1.45 -3.71 1.44
C LYS A 405 0.02 -3.43 1.01
N LYS A 406 -0.84 -3.25 2.01
CA LYS A 406 -2.17 -2.66 1.85
C LYS A 406 -2.01 -1.22 1.30
N LEU A 407 -2.70 -0.87 0.21
CA LEU A 407 -2.88 0.53 -0.20
C LEU A 407 -3.27 1.36 1.04
N GLN A 408 -2.52 2.43 1.31
CA GLN A 408 -2.79 3.29 2.46
C GLN A 408 -3.76 4.41 2.08
N ILE A 409 -4.70 4.70 2.98
CA ILE A 409 -5.61 5.84 2.86
C ILE A 409 -4.76 7.12 2.94
N PRO A 410 -4.75 8.01 1.92
CA PRO A 410 -3.84 9.16 1.91
C PRO A 410 -4.04 10.05 3.14
N SER A 411 -3.02 10.22 3.99
CA SER A 411 -3.11 11.15 5.13
C SER A 411 -2.85 12.59 4.69
N ILE A 412 -3.40 13.58 5.40
CA ILE A 412 -2.98 14.98 5.21
C ILE A 412 -1.55 15.08 5.78
N PRO A 413 -0.55 15.51 4.98
CA PRO A 413 0.80 15.71 5.49
C PRO A 413 0.80 16.69 6.67
N LYS A 414 1.65 16.48 7.67
CA LYS A 414 1.84 17.49 8.72
C LYS A 414 2.44 18.74 8.07
N PRO A 415 1.85 19.93 8.24
CA PRO A 415 2.35 21.15 7.60
C PRO A 415 3.79 21.41 8.03
N LYS A 416 4.69 21.70 7.07
CA LYS A 416 6.12 21.93 7.35
C LYS A 416 6.38 23.29 8.00
N LYS A 417 5.41 24.22 7.95
CA LYS A 417 5.47 25.56 8.55
C LYS A 417 4.34 25.77 9.55
N SER A 418 4.60 26.49 10.65
CA SER A 418 3.53 27.07 11.46
C SER A 418 2.77 28.05 10.57
N SER A 419 1.45 27.87 10.43
CA SER A 419 0.61 28.68 9.56
C SER A 419 0.72 30.17 9.92
N ASN A 420 1.44 30.96 9.11
CA ASN A 420 1.30 32.42 9.08
C ASN A 420 -0.03 32.83 8.40
N GLN A 421 -1.08 32.02 8.57
CA GLN A 421 -2.38 32.25 7.95
C GLN A 421 -3.05 33.42 8.66
N LYS A 422 -3.46 34.41 7.87
CA LYS A 422 -4.15 35.59 8.35
C LYS A 422 -5.56 35.18 8.80
N GLU A 423 -5.93 35.48 10.04
CA GLU A 423 -7.31 35.32 10.48
C GLU A 423 -8.20 36.38 9.82
N TYR A 424 -9.35 35.95 9.29
CA TYR A 424 -10.34 36.82 8.68
C TYR A 424 -11.61 36.81 9.52
N THR A 425 -12.20 37.98 9.76
CA THR A 425 -13.58 38.03 10.26
C THR A 425 -14.53 37.57 9.15
N HIS A 426 -15.76 37.18 9.52
CA HIS A 426 -16.79 36.79 8.56
C HIS A 426 -16.97 37.84 7.45
N ASP A 427 -17.11 39.12 7.82
CA ASP A 427 -17.34 40.20 6.85
C ASP A 427 -16.14 40.43 5.94
N GLN A 428 -14.91 40.36 6.49
CA GLN A 428 -13.69 40.43 5.69
C GLN A 428 -13.57 39.27 4.70
N ALA A 429 -13.94 38.05 5.12
CA ALA A 429 -13.94 36.88 4.26
C ALA A 429 -14.98 37.01 3.13
N VAL A 430 -16.18 37.49 3.44
CA VAL A 430 -17.25 37.77 2.47
C VAL A 430 -16.78 38.79 1.43
N GLU A 431 -16.19 39.91 1.88
CA GLU A 431 -15.66 40.94 0.98
C GLU A 431 -14.50 40.42 0.13
N LEU A 432 -13.60 39.61 0.72
CA LEU A 432 -12.46 39.02 0.02
C LEU A 432 -12.92 38.06 -1.08
N VAL A 433 -13.86 37.15 -0.79
CA VAL A 433 -14.41 36.23 -1.79
C VAL A 433 -15.15 36.99 -2.89
N ALA A 434 -16.00 37.96 -2.52
CA ALA A 434 -16.71 38.79 -3.50
C ALA A 434 -15.72 39.55 -4.41
N SER A 435 -14.68 40.14 -3.83
CA SER A 435 -13.65 40.87 -4.57
C SER A 435 -12.84 39.94 -5.47
N PHE A 436 -12.43 38.78 -4.96
CA PHE A 436 -11.73 37.74 -5.73
C PHE A 436 -12.51 37.33 -6.97
N LEU A 437 -13.83 37.16 -6.85
CA LEU A 437 -14.71 36.79 -7.96
C LEU A 437 -14.90 37.91 -9.00
N THR A 438 -14.72 39.17 -8.61
CA THR A 438 -15.04 40.33 -9.47
C THR A 438 -13.85 41.23 -9.82
N GLN A 439 -12.59 40.87 -9.47
CA GLN A 439 -11.44 41.71 -9.88
C GLN A 439 -11.42 41.88 -11.40
N ASP A 440 -10.88 43.02 -11.89
CA ASP A 440 -10.88 43.67 -13.23
C ASP A 440 -10.56 42.81 -14.49
N ILE A 441 -10.81 41.53 -14.42
CA ILE A 441 -10.69 40.50 -15.44
C ILE A 441 -12.11 40.18 -15.93
N ALA A 442 -12.24 39.72 -17.17
CA ALA A 442 -13.52 39.35 -17.76
C ALA A 442 -14.35 38.41 -16.85
N ARG A 443 -15.68 38.61 -16.81
CA ARG A 443 -16.61 37.72 -16.11
C ARG A 443 -16.50 36.28 -16.66
N GLY A 444 -16.60 35.28 -15.80
CA GLY A 444 -16.60 33.86 -16.19
C GLY A 444 -15.20 33.23 -16.26
N LYS A 445 -14.22 33.83 -15.59
CA LYS A 445 -12.82 33.36 -15.57
C LYS A 445 -12.41 32.68 -14.25
N THR A 446 -13.38 32.30 -13.44
CA THR A 446 -13.13 31.55 -12.20
C THR A 446 -13.59 30.11 -12.36
N ALA A 447 -12.72 29.16 -12.00
CA ALA A 447 -13.10 27.78 -11.75
C ALA A 447 -13.28 27.55 -10.24
N ILE A 448 -14.23 26.70 -9.86
CA ILE A 448 -14.35 26.23 -8.48
C ILE A 448 -13.88 24.78 -8.41
N LEU A 449 -13.08 24.45 -7.41
CA LEU A 449 -12.82 23.07 -7.00
C LEU A 449 -13.49 22.81 -5.64
N SER A 450 -14.37 21.81 -5.56
CA SER A 450 -15.06 21.46 -4.30
C SER A 450 -14.73 20.06 -3.80
N GLY A 451 -14.86 19.86 -2.49
CA GLY A 451 -14.73 18.56 -1.82
C GLY A 451 -15.83 18.32 -0.79
N ALA A 452 -15.68 17.25 -0.01
CA ALA A 452 -16.74 16.75 0.87
C ALA A 452 -17.18 17.76 1.94
N GLY A 453 -16.31 18.71 2.31
CA GLY A 453 -16.64 19.82 3.20
C GLY A 453 -17.78 20.71 2.68
N ALA A 454 -18.02 20.75 1.37
CA ALA A 454 -19.15 21.47 0.77
C ALA A 454 -20.51 20.84 1.12
N SER A 455 -20.55 19.54 1.44
CA SER A 455 -21.78 18.76 1.65
C SER A 455 -22.14 18.53 3.12
N VAL A 456 -21.33 19.04 4.05
CA VAL A 456 -21.51 18.85 5.50
C VAL A 456 -22.89 19.33 5.98
N GLU A 457 -23.29 20.55 5.64
CA GLU A 457 -24.62 21.09 6.02
C GLU A 457 -25.80 20.43 5.29
N SER A 458 -25.53 19.51 4.35
CA SER A 458 -26.56 18.70 3.68
C SER A 458 -26.87 17.40 4.43
N GLY A 459 -26.20 17.15 5.56
CA GLY A 459 -26.30 15.90 6.32
C GLY A 459 -25.29 14.83 5.90
N ILE A 460 -24.32 15.15 5.04
CA ILE A 460 -23.29 14.21 4.56
C ILE A 460 -21.98 14.54 5.26
N ARG A 461 -21.49 13.65 6.14
CA ARG A 461 -20.22 13.86 6.86
C ARG A 461 -19.03 13.92 5.89
N SER A 462 -18.06 14.77 6.20
CA SER A 462 -16.78 14.78 5.49
C SER A 462 -15.97 13.53 5.81
N TYR A 463 -14.98 13.20 4.97
CA TYR A 463 -14.08 12.08 5.22
C TYR A 463 -13.01 12.38 6.29
N ARG A 464 -12.60 13.64 6.46
CA ARG A 464 -11.47 14.08 7.30
C ARG A 464 -11.82 15.35 8.08
N GLY A 465 -11.00 15.70 9.08
CA GLY A 465 -11.23 16.79 10.04
C GLY A 465 -11.81 16.25 11.35
N LYS A 466 -11.89 17.10 12.37
CA LYS A 466 -12.24 16.75 13.76
C LYS A 466 -13.50 15.87 13.91
N GLU A 467 -14.43 15.94 12.96
CA GLU A 467 -15.68 15.17 12.91
C GLU A 467 -15.84 14.32 11.63
N GLY A 468 -14.73 14.11 10.92
CA GLY A 468 -14.66 13.38 9.66
C GLY A 468 -14.60 11.87 9.85
N HIS A 469 -15.12 11.14 8.85
CA HIS A 469 -15.33 9.69 8.90
C HIS A 469 -14.06 8.89 9.27
N TYR A 470 -12.89 9.23 8.73
CA TYR A 470 -11.64 8.51 9.03
C TYR A 470 -11.05 8.82 10.41
N GLU A 471 -11.40 9.95 11.02
CA GLU A 471 -10.97 10.28 12.39
C GLU A 471 -11.86 9.60 13.44
N LEU A 472 -13.15 9.44 13.14
CA LEU A 472 -14.13 8.77 13.98
C LEU A 472 -14.05 7.23 13.87
N HIS A 473 -13.81 6.70 12.66
CA HIS A 473 -13.77 5.26 12.40
C HIS A 473 -12.37 4.82 11.95
N LYS A 474 -11.42 4.77 12.90
CA LYS A 474 -10.00 4.46 12.62
C LYS A 474 -9.75 3.07 12.01
N LYS A 475 -10.70 2.14 12.13
CA LYS A 475 -10.63 0.79 11.56
C LYS A 475 -11.19 0.70 10.13
N TYR A 476 -11.94 1.71 9.70
CA TYR A 476 -12.60 1.74 8.40
C TYR A 476 -11.60 1.65 7.26
N ARG A 477 -11.73 0.59 6.45
CA ARG A 477 -10.96 0.40 5.22
C ARG A 477 -11.87 0.61 4.00
N PRO A 478 -11.57 1.58 3.11
CA PRO A 478 -12.30 1.70 1.85
C PRO A 478 -12.02 0.48 0.98
N ILE A 479 -12.95 0.15 0.10
CA ILE A 479 -12.68 -0.84 -0.94
C ILE A 479 -11.69 -0.28 -1.95
N PHE A 480 -10.71 -1.09 -2.35
CA PHE A 480 -9.81 -0.74 -3.44
C PHE A 480 -10.35 -1.26 -4.78
N TYR A 481 -10.01 -0.55 -5.85
CA TYR A 481 -10.48 -0.88 -7.19
C TYR A 481 -10.13 -2.31 -7.59
N HIS A 482 -8.87 -2.70 -7.41
CA HIS A 482 -8.38 -4.04 -7.75
C HIS A 482 -9.15 -5.15 -7.00
N GLU A 483 -9.47 -4.96 -5.71
CA GLU A 483 -10.28 -5.91 -4.92
C GLU A 483 -11.69 -6.05 -5.51
N PHE A 484 -12.26 -4.94 -5.99
CA PHE A 484 -13.60 -4.95 -6.57
C PHE A 484 -13.64 -5.63 -7.94
N ILE A 485 -12.64 -5.38 -8.80
CA ILE A 485 -12.61 -5.88 -10.18
C ILE A 485 -12.04 -7.29 -10.32
N GLU A 486 -11.46 -7.86 -9.26
CA GLU A 486 -10.88 -9.20 -9.26
C GLU A 486 -11.89 -10.25 -9.79
N ASP A 487 -11.48 -11.01 -10.81
CA ASP A 487 -12.29 -12.06 -11.43
C ASP A 487 -12.10 -13.41 -10.74
N SER A 488 -12.33 -13.42 -9.44
CA SER A 488 -12.22 -14.60 -8.58
C SER A 488 -13.42 -14.72 -7.64
N ASP A 489 -13.51 -15.85 -6.95
CA ASP A 489 -14.49 -16.04 -5.86
C ASP A 489 -14.29 -15.02 -4.74
N GLN A 490 -13.04 -14.63 -4.49
CA GLN A 490 -12.67 -13.60 -3.52
C GLN A 490 -13.15 -12.22 -3.96
N GLY A 491 -12.95 -11.87 -5.24
CA GLY A 491 -13.51 -10.65 -5.85
C GLY A 491 -15.03 -10.58 -5.72
N ARG A 492 -15.74 -11.70 -5.89
CA ARG A 492 -17.20 -11.76 -5.67
C ARG A 492 -17.58 -11.40 -4.23
N LEU A 493 -16.82 -11.88 -3.23
CA LEU A 493 -17.06 -11.54 -1.82
C LEU A 493 -16.81 -10.05 -1.54
N PHE A 494 -15.77 -9.45 -2.14
CA PHE A 494 -15.52 -8.01 -2.03
C PHE A 494 -16.66 -7.17 -2.61
N ARG A 495 -17.17 -7.56 -3.78
CA ARG A 495 -18.34 -6.91 -4.40
C ARG A 495 -19.60 -7.05 -3.55
N GLN A 496 -19.88 -8.24 -3.01
CA GLN A 496 -21.00 -8.46 -2.10
C GLN A 496 -20.90 -7.58 -0.85
N ARG A 497 -19.74 -7.58 -0.19
CA ARG A 497 -19.49 -6.73 0.99
C ARG A 497 -19.68 -5.25 0.67
N TYR A 498 -19.17 -4.78 -0.47
CA TYR A 498 -19.36 -3.40 -0.89
C TYR A 498 -20.83 -3.05 -1.09
N TRP A 499 -21.56 -3.86 -1.88
CA TRP A 499 -22.95 -3.59 -2.20
C TRP A 499 -23.86 -3.68 -0.97
N ALA A 500 -23.57 -4.60 -0.03
CA ALA A 500 -24.26 -4.68 1.24
C ALA A 500 -24.06 -3.42 2.11
N ARG A 501 -22.84 -2.88 2.18
CA ARG A 501 -22.55 -1.61 2.88
C ARG A 501 -23.19 -0.42 2.17
N SER A 502 -23.07 -0.37 0.84
CA SER A 502 -23.65 0.65 -0.03
C SER A 502 -25.18 0.66 0.06
N PHE A 503 -25.82 -0.49 0.30
CA PHE A 503 -27.26 -0.60 0.46
C PHE A 503 -27.79 0.32 1.58
N PHE A 504 -27.11 0.36 2.73
CA PHE A 504 -27.45 1.30 3.81
C PHE A 504 -26.87 2.70 3.57
N GLY A 505 -25.60 2.77 3.16
CA GLY A 505 -24.89 4.05 2.99
C GLY A 505 -25.48 4.95 1.90
N TYR A 506 -26.19 4.39 0.93
CA TYR A 506 -26.83 5.15 -0.15
C TYR A 506 -28.08 5.92 0.32
N ILE A 507 -28.82 5.42 1.31
CA ILE A 507 -30.10 6.02 1.75
C ILE A 507 -29.91 7.47 2.26
N PRO A 508 -28.94 7.77 3.14
CA PRO A 508 -28.67 9.16 3.54
C PRO A 508 -28.30 10.07 2.36
N VAL A 509 -27.48 9.59 1.43
CA VAL A 509 -27.04 10.37 0.25
C VAL A 509 -28.22 10.66 -0.69
N GLN A 510 -29.08 9.66 -0.91
CA GLN A 510 -30.30 9.80 -1.73
C GLN A 510 -31.25 10.85 -1.14
N ASN A 511 -31.41 10.85 0.19
CA ASN A 511 -32.33 11.75 0.90
C ASN A 511 -31.75 13.14 1.17
N ALA A 512 -30.43 13.29 1.09
CA ALA A 512 -29.75 14.57 1.30
C ALA A 512 -30.34 15.64 0.35
N LYS A 513 -30.34 16.90 0.81
CA LYS A 513 -30.80 18.05 0.01
C LYS A 513 -29.66 19.05 -0.13
N PRO A 514 -29.58 19.79 -1.24
CA PRO A 514 -28.51 20.77 -1.40
C PRO A 514 -28.58 21.86 -0.32
N ASN A 515 -27.43 22.17 0.26
CA ASN A 515 -27.25 23.24 1.24
C ASN A 515 -26.89 24.59 0.59
N ARG A 516 -26.58 25.59 1.43
CA ARG A 516 -26.25 26.96 1.03
C ARG A 516 -25.00 27.06 0.13
N VAL A 517 -24.02 26.18 0.27
CA VAL A 517 -22.83 26.13 -0.61
C VAL A 517 -23.26 25.84 -2.05
N HIS A 518 -24.04 24.77 -2.26
CA HIS A 518 -24.46 24.33 -3.59
C HIS A 518 -25.26 25.42 -4.32
N TYR A 519 -26.23 26.03 -3.64
CA TYR A 519 -27.02 27.11 -4.21
C TYR A 519 -26.21 28.39 -4.45
N SER A 520 -25.21 28.67 -3.61
CA SER A 520 -24.31 29.80 -3.84
C SER A 520 -23.44 29.58 -5.07
N VAL A 521 -22.93 28.37 -5.31
CA VAL A 521 -22.21 28.04 -6.54
C VAL A 521 -23.12 28.18 -7.77
N ALA A 522 -24.36 27.70 -7.70
CA ALA A 522 -25.34 27.88 -8.77
C ALA A 522 -25.63 29.38 -9.04
N ALA A 523 -25.71 30.21 -7.99
CA ALA A 523 -25.87 31.66 -8.13
C ALA A 523 -24.65 32.31 -8.78
N LEU A 524 -23.43 31.87 -8.47
CA LEU A 524 -22.20 32.36 -9.09
C LEU A 524 -22.12 31.98 -10.58
N GLN A 525 -22.56 30.78 -10.95
CA GLN A 525 -22.70 30.38 -12.36
C GLN A 525 -23.79 31.20 -13.07
N TYR A 526 -24.92 31.45 -12.41
CA TYR A 526 -26.00 32.29 -12.94
C TYR A 526 -25.54 33.73 -13.21
N MET A 527 -24.71 34.29 -12.33
CA MET A 527 -24.09 35.62 -12.52
C MET A 527 -22.93 35.62 -13.53
N ASN A 528 -22.62 34.46 -14.13
CA ASN A 528 -21.49 34.25 -15.04
C ASN A 528 -20.14 34.66 -14.41
N LEU A 529 -19.97 34.47 -13.10
CA LEU A 529 -18.70 34.73 -12.39
C LEU A 529 -17.84 33.48 -12.30
N VAL A 530 -18.49 32.31 -12.27
CA VAL A 530 -17.87 30.99 -12.29
C VAL A 530 -18.32 30.27 -13.55
N ASP A 531 -17.38 29.77 -14.32
CA ASP A 531 -17.72 29.05 -15.56
C ASP A 531 -17.86 27.54 -15.30
N LYS A 532 -16.80 26.95 -14.73
CA LYS A 532 -16.71 25.52 -14.42
C LYS A 532 -16.61 25.27 -12.92
N LEU A 533 -17.33 24.24 -12.48
CA LEU A 533 -17.19 23.62 -11.17
C LEU A 533 -16.61 22.22 -11.36
N VAL A 534 -15.46 21.94 -10.74
CA VAL A 534 -14.90 20.60 -10.60
C VAL A 534 -15.19 20.12 -9.17
N THR A 535 -15.93 19.03 -9.00
CA THR A 535 -16.26 18.49 -7.68
C THR A 535 -15.70 17.09 -7.49
N GLN A 536 -15.07 16.86 -6.33
CA GLN A 536 -14.68 15.50 -5.89
C GLN A 536 -15.89 14.72 -5.35
N ASN A 537 -17.01 15.40 -5.08
CA ASN A 537 -18.17 14.78 -4.45
C ASN A 537 -18.93 13.96 -5.48
N VAL A 538 -19.43 12.81 -5.02
CA VAL A 538 -20.19 11.84 -5.83
C VAL A 538 -21.69 11.89 -5.53
N ASP A 539 -22.15 12.93 -4.82
CA ASP A 539 -23.49 13.04 -4.21
C ASP A 539 -24.57 13.69 -5.11
N ARG A 540 -24.20 14.21 -6.28
CA ARG A 540 -25.07 14.95 -7.23
C ARG A 540 -25.76 16.19 -6.63
N LEU A 541 -25.35 16.70 -5.46
CA LEU A 541 -26.03 17.84 -4.82
C LEU A 541 -25.82 19.16 -5.55
N HIS A 542 -24.67 19.35 -6.18
CA HIS A 542 -24.43 20.52 -7.04
C HIS A 542 -25.39 20.55 -8.24
N HIS A 543 -25.54 19.42 -8.94
CA HIS A 543 -26.51 19.29 -10.03
C HIS A 543 -27.93 19.57 -9.56
N ARG A 544 -28.33 19.08 -8.38
CA ARG A 544 -29.69 19.30 -7.83
C ARG A 544 -29.95 20.74 -7.40
N ALA A 545 -28.91 21.51 -7.08
CA ALA A 545 -29.05 22.94 -6.73
C ALA A 545 -29.11 23.84 -7.97
N THR A 546 -28.47 23.43 -9.06
CA THR A 546 -28.32 24.23 -10.28
C THR A 546 -29.55 24.09 -11.18
N PRO A 547 -30.23 25.18 -11.54
CA PRO A 547 -31.37 25.14 -12.47
C PRO A 547 -30.98 24.61 -13.85
N GLU A 548 -31.88 23.84 -14.47
CA GLU A 548 -31.68 23.25 -15.80
C GLU A 548 -31.34 24.28 -16.89
N SER A 549 -31.85 25.51 -16.75
CA SER A 549 -31.55 26.63 -17.68
C SER A 549 -30.07 27.01 -17.73
N LEU A 550 -29.26 26.59 -16.74
CA LEU A 550 -27.81 26.80 -16.74
C LEU A 550 -27.03 25.64 -17.37
N ASN A 551 -27.71 24.60 -17.84
CA ASN A 551 -27.11 23.38 -18.39
C ASN A 551 -26.05 22.80 -17.45
N PRO A 552 -26.47 22.27 -16.29
CA PRO A 552 -25.56 21.87 -15.21
C PRO A 552 -24.51 20.86 -15.66
N ASP A 553 -24.85 19.88 -16.50
CA ASP A 553 -23.92 18.86 -16.99
C ASP A 553 -22.77 19.46 -17.82
N SER A 554 -22.96 20.64 -18.45
CA SER A 554 -21.86 21.32 -19.18
C SER A 554 -20.95 22.15 -18.27
N ARG A 555 -21.43 22.52 -17.07
CA ARG A 555 -20.74 23.42 -16.15
C ARG A 555 -20.20 22.74 -14.90
N ILE A 556 -20.63 21.51 -14.62
CA ILE A 556 -20.28 20.76 -13.42
C ILE A 556 -19.61 19.47 -13.86
N LEU A 557 -18.33 19.33 -13.51
CA LEU A 557 -17.56 18.12 -13.70
C LEU A 557 -17.46 17.35 -12.38
N GLU A 558 -18.04 16.16 -12.35
CA GLU A 558 -17.92 15.20 -11.25
C GLU A 558 -16.59 14.41 -11.40
N LEU A 559 -15.52 14.94 -10.79
CA LEU A 559 -14.15 14.45 -10.92
C LEU A 559 -14.02 12.97 -10.53
N HIS A 560 -14.68 12.56 -9.45
CA HIS A 560 -14.65 11.17 -8.95
C HIS A 560 -15.89 10.38 -9.36
N GLY A 561 -16.61 10.82 -10.38
CA GLY A 561 -17.84 10.19 -10.85
C GLY A 561 -19.03 10.48 -9.95
N THR A 562 -20.05 9.63 -10.02
CA THR A 562 -21.34 9.85 -9.38
C THR A 562 -21.94 8.56 -8.81
N LEU A 563 -22.53 8.66 -7.61
CA LEU A 563 -23.33 7.57 -7.04
C LEU A 563 -24.71 7.46 -7.68
N ASN A 564 -25.05 8.32 -8.65
CA ASN A 564 -26.36 8.29 -9.29
C ASN A 564 -26.53 7.10 -10.26
N PHE A 565 -25.42 6.50 -10.69
CA PHE A 565 -25.42 5.40 -11.65
C PHE A 565 -24.54 4.23 -11.19
N ALA A 566 -24.81 3.07 -11.78
CA ALA A 566 -23.93 1.92 -11.80
C ALA A 566 -23.57 1.57 -13.25
N VAL A 567 -22.33 1.14 -13.45
CA VAL A 567 -21.72 0.76 -14.73
C VAL A 567 -21.30 -0.71 -14.69
N VAL A 568 -21.02 -1.28 -15.85
CA VAL A 568 -20.47 -2.63 -15.98
C VAL A 568 -19.04 -2.51 -16.52
N PRO A 569 -18.00 -2.62 -15.68
CA PRO A 569 -16.62 -2.36 -16.10
C PRO A 569 -16.15 -3.23 -17.28
N SER A 570 -16.54 -4.51 -17.30
CA SER A 570 -16.22 -5.44 -18.40
C SER A 570 -16.98 -5.15 -19.70
N HIS A 571 -17.99 -4.29 -19.66
CA HIS A 571 -18.83 -3.94 -20.81
C HIS A 571 -19.04 -2.42 -20.88
N PRO A 572 -18.05 -1.63 -21.35
CA PRO A 572 -18.12 -0.16 -21.34
C PRO A 572 -19.31 0.44 -22.11
N ASN A 573 -19.82 -0.28 -23.10
CA ASN A 573 -20.98 0.12 -23.90
C ASN A 573 -22.32 -0.29 -23.28
N HIS A 574 -22.32 -1.03 -22.17
CA HIS A 574 -23.54 -1.41 -21.48
C HIS A 574 -24.24 -0.16 -20.92
N PRO A 575 -25.57 -0.02 -21.07
CA PRO A 575 -26.30 1.11 -20.51
C PRO A 575 -26.04 1.26 -19.01
N LYS A 576 -25.81 2.50 -18.57
CA LYS A 576 -25.70 2.81 -17.15
C LYS A 576 -27.04 2.52 -16.46
N LYS A 577 -27.00 1.86 -15.32
CA LYS A 577 -28.18 1.59 -14.49
C LYS A 577 -28.35 2.71 -13.46
N LEU A 578 -29.57 3.23 -13.31
CA LEU A 578 -29.85 4.17 -12.23
C LEU A 578 -29.63 3.50 -10.88
N ARG A 579 -28.90 4.17 -9.99
CA ARG A 579 -28.59 3.62 -8.66
C ARG A 579 -29.86 3.39 -7.84
N SER A 580 -30.92 4.18 -8.06
CA SER A 580 -32.24 3.99 -7.44
C SER A 580 -32.91 2.69 -7.86
N ASP A 581 -32.78 2.32 -9.13
CA ASP A 581 -33.41 1.13 -9.70
C ASP A 581 -32.65 -0.11 -9.20
N LEU A 582 -31.31 -0.04 -9.24
CA LEU A 582 -30.47 -1.07 -8.61
C LEU A 582 -30.72 -1.19 -7.10
N GLN A 583 -30.98 -0.09 -6.38
CA GLN A 583 -31.35 -0.14 -4.96
C GLN A 583 -32.64 -0.93 -4.74
N ALA A 584 -33.66 -0.73 -5.60
CA ALA A 584 -34.92 -1.45 -5.51
C ALA A 584 -34.75 -2.95 -5.78
N GLU A 585 -33.92 -3.32 -6.76
CA GLU A 585 -33.58 -4.71 -7.03
C GLU A 585 -32.79 -5.37 -5.91
N LEU A 586 -31.80 -4.67 -5.35
CA LEU A 586 -31.07 -5.13 -4.17
C LEU A 586 -32.02 -5.35 -3.00
N ALA A 587 -33.00 -4.46 -2.77
CA ALA A 587 -33.99 -4.64 -1.71
C ALA A 587 -34.89 -5.86 -1.97
N ALA A 588 -35.33 -6.06 -3.22
CA ALA A 588 -36.16 -7.20 -3.61
C ALA A 588 -35.43 -8.54 -3.46
N LEU A 589 -34.13 -8.59 -3.76
CA LEU A 589 -33.29 -9.79 -3.60
C LEU A 589 -32.89 -10.07 -2.15
N ASN A 590 -32.93 -9.06 -1.30
CA ASN A 590 -32.49 -9.12 0.10
C ASN A 590 -33.59 -8.63 1.06
N PRO A 591 -34.76 -9.30 1.12
CA PRO A 591 -35.92 -8.83 1.90
C PRO A 591 -35.62 -8.63 3.39
N SER A 592 -34.81 -9.50 4.00
CA SER A 592 -34.39 -9.38 5.40
C SER A 592 -33.51 -8.15 5.65
N TRP A 593 -32.68 -7.75 4.67
CA TRP A 593 -31.86 -6.53 4.74
C TRP A 593 -32.72 -5.28 4.57
N ALA A 594 -33.72 -5.33 3.68
CA ALA A 594 -34.68 -4.25 3.48
C ALA A 594 -35.55 -4.00 4.73
N GLU A 595 -36.08 -5.07 5.34
CA GLU A 595 -36.83 -4.98 6.60
C GLU A 595 -35.97 -4.36 7.72
N PHE A 596 -34.70 -4.76 7.80
CA PHE A 596 -33.78 -4.17 8.76
C PHE A 596 -33.52 -2.68 8.51
N ALA A 597 -33.31 -2.26 7.25
CA ALA A 597 -33.14 -0.85 6.88
C ALA A 597 -34.33 0.01 7.32
N ASP A 598 -35.55 -0.47 7.11
CA ASP A 598 -36.79 0.21 7.50
C ASP A 598 -36.96 0.28 9.03
N SER A 599 -36.46 -0.71 9.76
CA SER A 599 -36.50 -0.76 11.23
C SER A 599 -35.50 0.20 11.89
N GLN A 600 -34.29 0.34 11.32
CA GLN A 600 -33.25 1.27 11.77
C GLN A 600 -33.68 2.73 11.64
N ALA A 601 -34.48 3.08 10.63
CA ALA A 601 -35.10 4.41 10.52
C ALA A 601 -36.00 4.78 11.73
N LYS A 602 -36.35 3.81 12.59
CA LYS A 602 -37.20 3.99 13.79
C LYS A 602 -36.48 3.72 15.12
N LEU A 603 -35.23 3.25 15.12
CA LEU A 603 -34.49 2.90 16.34
C LEU A 603 -33.40 3.95 16.62
N LYS A 604 -33.42 4.51 17.84
CA LYS A 604 -32.31 5.31 18.38
C LYS A 604 -31.08 4.41 18.52
N GLN A 605 -30.02 4.74 17.78
CA GLN A 605 -28.70 4.11 17.90
C GLN A 605 -28.04 4.37 19.27
N ASN A 606 -27.11 3.49 19.62
CA ASN A 606 -26.31 3.58 20.84
C ASN A 606 -25.29 4.74 20.79
N PRO A 607 -24.84 5.22 21.97
CA PRO A 607 -23.95 6.40 22.09
C PRO A 607 -22.56 6.25 21.47
N ASP A 608 -22.17 5.03 21.08
CA ASP A 608 -20.89 4.66 20.47
C ASP A 608 -20.96 4.46 18.95
N GLY A 609 -22.16 4.47 18.35
CA GLY A 609 -22.35 4.42 16.90
C GLY A 609 -22.45 3.02 16.28
N ASP A 610 -22.52 1.97 17.10
CA ASP A 610 -22.63 0.59 16.63
C ASP A 610 -24.04 0.27 16.09
N VAL A 611 -24.09 -0.47 14.98
CA VAL A 611 -25.29 -1.17 14.53
C VAL A 611 -25.03 -2.67 14.50
N GLU A 612 -25.58 -3.37 15.50
CA GLU A 612 -25.57 -4.82 15.57
C GLU A 612 -26.45 -5.37 14.43
N LEU A 613 -25.85 -6.07 13.46
CA LEU A 613 -26.62 -6.81 12.45
C LEU A 613 -27.49 -7.85 13.19
N PRO A 614 -28.79 -8.01 12.84
CA PRO A 614 -29.65 -9.01 13.45
C PRO A 614 -29.02 -10.41 13.36
N SER A 615 -29.15 -11.20 14.43
CA SER A 615 -28.62 -12.56 14.49
C SER A 615 -29.01 -13.38 13.25
N GLY A 616 -28.02 -13.76 12.43
CA GLY A 616 -28.22 -14.54 11.20
C GLY A 616 -28.00 -13.80 9.88
N LEU A 617 -27.78 -12.48 9.89
CA LEU A 617 -27.38 -11.72 8.70
C LEU A 617 -25.84 -11.59 8.65
N THR A 618 -25.22 -12.22 7.65
CA THR A 618 -23.79 -12.04 7.32
C THR A 618 -23.66 -11.44 5.93
N TYR A 619 -22.57 -10.74 5.64
CA TYR A 619 -22.31 -10.16 4.31
C TYR A 619 -22.38 -11.21 3.18
N GLU A 620 -22.03 -12.46 3.47
CA GLU A 620 -22.09 -13.61 2.55
C GLU A 620 -23.53 -13.96 2.11
N THR A 621 -24.54 -13.56 2.89
CA THR A 621 -25.96 -13.78 2.54
C THR A 621 -26.52 -12.72 1.59
N PHE A 622 -25.78 -11.62 1.37
CA PHE A 622 -26.24 -10.52 0.54
C PHE A 622 -26.09 -10.84 -0.95
N LYS A 623 -27.20 -10.73 -1.69
CA LYS A 623 -27.29 -11.04 -3.11
C LYS A 623 -27.20 -9.78 -3.94
N VAL A 624 -26.30 -9.79 -4.92
CA VAL A 624 -26.15 -8.73 -5.91
C VAL A 624 -26.69 -9.26 -7.25
N PRO A 625 -27.59 -8.53 -7.94
CA PRO A 625 -28.08 -8.96 -9.25
C PRO A 625 -26.94 -8.90 -10.29
N PRO A 626 -26.92 -9.82 -11.27
CA PRO A 626 -26.07 -9.66 -12.45
C PRO A 626 -26.54 -8.46 -13.29
N PRO A 627 -25.70 -7.94 -14.19
CA PRO A 627 -26.14 -6.92 -15.13
C PRO A 627 -27.21 -7.42 -16.10
N ASP A 628 -28.16 -6.55 -16.41
CA ASP A 628 -29.31 -6.85 -17.26
C ASP A 628 -28.87 -7.41 -18.64
N GLY A 629 -29.29 -8.63 -18.97
CA GLY A 629 -28.92 -9.28 -20.24
C GLY A 629 -27.51 -9.89 -20.27
N LEU A 630 -26.79 -9.89 -19.14
CA LEU A 630 -25.47 -10.50 -18.97
C LEU A 630 -25.49 -11.59 -17.88
N GLU A 631 -26.63 -12.24 -17.62
CA GLU A 631 -26.81 -13.19 -16.53
C GLU A 631 -25.91 -14.45 -16.64
N GLY A 632 -25.43 -14.76 -17.84
CA GLY A 632 -24.52 -15.87 -18.11
C GLY A 632 -23.04 -15.51 -18.09
N ASP A 633 -22.70 -14.22 -18.02
CA ASP A 633 -21.32 -13.75 -18.02
C ASP A 633 -20.83 -13.59 -16.57
N ARG A 634 -19.88 -14.47 -16.19
CA ARG A 634 -19.33 -14.48 -14.82
C ARG A 634 -18.45 -13.26 -14.51
N GLY A 635 -17.89 -12.62 -15.54
CA GLY A 635 -17.08 -11.40 -15.43
C GLY A 635 -17.92 -10.11 -15.49
N ALA A 636 -19.24 -10.21 -15.71
CA ALA A 636 -20.14 -9.06 -15.72
C ALA A 636 -20.71 -8.77 -14.33
N PHE A 637 -20.47 -7.56 -13.82
CA PHE A 637 -21.01 -7.10 -12.55
C PHE A 637 -21.21 -5.59 -12.53
N TYR A 638 -22.16 -5.13 -11.70
CA TYR A 638 -22.33 -3.71 -11.46
C TYR A 638 -21.22 -3.17 -10.54
N LYS A 639 -20.63 -2.04 -10.93
CA LYS A 639 -19.84 -1.13 -10.09
C LYS A 639 -20.58 0.21 -9.99
N PRO A 640 -20.62 0.91 -8.85
CA PRO A 640 -21.02 2.32 -8.85
C PRO A 640 -20.15 3.13 -9.84
N ASP A 641 -20.74 4.13 -10.48
CA ASP A 641 -20.05 5.02 -11.44
C ASP A 641 -19.16 6.05 -10.73
N VAL A 642 -18.38 5.60 -9.75
CA VAL A 642 -17.46 6.42 -8.95
C VAL A 642 -16.04 5.88 -9.07
N VAL A 643 -15.06 6.75 -8.92
CA VAL A 643 -13.64 6.38 -8.93
C VAL A 643 -13.25 5.88 -7.53
N PHE A 644 -12.89 4.60 -7.43
CA PHE A 644 -12.40 3.99 -6.19
C PHE A 644 -10.93 4.34 -5.90
N PHE A 645 -10.47 4.04 -4.69
CA PHE A 645 -9.04 4.12 -4.39
C PHE A 645 -8.26 3.09 -5.22
N GLY A 646 -7.18 3.54 -5.86
CA GLY A 646 -6.43 2.74 -6.84
C GLY A 646 -7.06 2.69 -8.24
N GLU A 647 -8.19 3.37 -8.46
CA GLU A 647 -8.78 3.57 -9.79
C GLU A 647 -8.28 4.88 -10.40
N THR A 648 -7.97 4.86 -11.69
CA THR A 648 -7.60 6.06 -12.44
C THR A 648 -8.85 6.84 -12.83
N LEU A 649 -8.73 8.17 -12.93
CA LEU A 649 -9.78 9.00 -13.52
C LEU A 649 -9.98 8.63 -14.99
N SER A 650 -11.22 8.66 -15.48
CA SER A 650 -11.46 8.50 -16.92
C SER A 650 -10.77 9.63 -17.73
N PRO A 651 -10.44 9.39 -19.01
CA PRO A 651 -9.76 10.41 -19.82
C PRO A 651 -10.59 11.68 -19.93
N HIS A 652 -11.91 11.54 -20.11
CA HIS A 652 -12.84 12.67 -20.09
C HIS A 652 -12.77 13.49 -18.79
N GLN A 653 -12.79 12.85 -17.62
CA GLN A 653 -12.66 13.55 -16.34
C GLN A 653 -11.31 14.23 -16.19
N LYS A 654 -10.23 13.56 -16.61
CA LYS A 654 -8.86 14.11 -16.56
C LYS A 654 -8.75 15.35 -17.44
N GLU A 655 -9.08 15.24 -18.72
CA GLU A 655 -8.99 16.31 -19.72
C GLU A 655 -9.87 17.51 -19.36
N GLU A 656 -11.16 17.29 -19.08
CA GLU A 656 -12.07 18.40 -18.74
C GLU A 656 -11.68 19.07 -17.42
N SER A 657 -11.10 18.33 -16.46
CA SER A 657 -10.64 18.93 -15.21
C SER A 657 -9.42 19.81 -15.41
N ILE A 658 -8.46 19.38 -16.23
CA ILE A 658 -7.27 20.16 -16.58
C ILE A 658 -7.71 21.41 -17.36
N LYS A 659 -8.52 21.22 -18.39
CA LYS A 659 -9.05 22.31 -19.21
C LYS A 659 -9.82 23.35 -18.39
N ALA A 660 -10.65 22.92 -17.44
CA ALA A 660 -11.36 23.83 -16.55
C ALA A 660 -10.42 24.73 -15.74
N ILE A 661 -9.26 24.21 -15.33
CA ILE A 661 -8.23 25.01 -14.65
C ILE A 661 -7.46 25.86 -15.65
N GLU A 662 -7.09 25.34 -16.82
CA GLU A 662 -6.36 26.06 -17.89
C GLU A 662 -7.14 27.28 -18.41
N ASP A 663 -8.44 27.15 -18.62
CA ASP A 663 -9.30 28.22 -19.15
C ASP A 663 -9.62 29.32 -18.12
N ALA A 664 -9.47 28.99 -16.83
CA ALA A 664 -9.68 29.91 -15.73
C ALA A 664 -8.45 30.78 -15.44
N ASP A 665 -8.66 32.04 -15.08
CA ASP A 665 -7.59 32.94 -14.62
C ASP A 665 -7.35 32.81 -13.10
N ARG A 666 -8.31 32.20 -12.40
CA ARG A 666 -8.30 32.01 -10.95
C ARG A 666 -9.13 30.82 -10.50
N VAL A 667 -8.75 30.24 -9.36
CA VAL A 667 -9.36 29.03 -8.80
C VAL A 667 -9.81 29.27 -7.36
N LEU A 668 -11.07 28.98 -7.06
CA LEU A 668 -11.62 28.99 -5.72
C LEU A 668 -11.80 27.56 -5.21
N VAL A 669 -11.07 27.18 -4.17
CA VAL A 669 -11.21 25.86 -3.52
C VAL A 669 -12.21 25.95 -2.38
N VAL A 670 -13.18 25.06 -2.33
CA VAL A 670 -14.28 25.08 -1.36
C VAL A 670 -14.41 23.73 -0.65
N GLY A 671 -14.16 23.71 0.66
CA GLY A 671 -14.43 22.53 1.51
C GLY A 671 -13.64 21.28 1.11
N SER A 672 -12.36 21.42 0.75
CA SER A 672 -11.48 20.31 0.38
C SER A 672 -10.17 20.39 1.14
N SER A 673 -9.72 19.27 1.72
CA SER A 673 -8.38 19.16 2.31
C SER A 673 -7.30 18.88 1.26
N LEU A 674 -7.68 18.62 0.01
CA LEU A 674 -6.78 18.25 -1.09
C LEU A 674 -5.82 17.09 -0.75
N ALA A 675 -6.24 16.17 0.13
CA ALA A 675 -5.40 15.04 0.54
C ALA A 675 -5.11 14.10 -0.63
N THR A 676 -6.10 13.90 -1.51
CA THR A 676 -5.98 13.08 -2.71
C THR A 676 -5.29 13.86 -3.84
N TYR A 677 -4.27 13.24 -4.44
CA TYR A 677 -3.47 13.88 -5.48
C TYR A 677 -4.28 14.27 -6.72
N SER A 678 -5.34 13.50 -7.05
CA SER A 678 -6.22 13.77 -8.20
C SER A 678 -6.82 15.18 -8.24
N ALA A 679 -7.15 15.74 -7.08
CA ALA A 679 -7.63 17.13 -6.96
C ALA A 679 -6.50 18.11 -6.64
N PHE A 680 -5.51 17.70 -5.85
CA PHE A 680 -4.38 18.55 -5.49
C PHE A 680 -3.53 18.96 -6.70
N ARG A 681 -3.28 18.05 -7.64
CA ARG A 681 -2.54 18.31 -8.89
C ARG A 681 -3.11 19.49 -9.70
N LEU A 682 -4.43 19.64 -9.70
CA LEU A 682 -5.13 20.73 -10.38
C LEU A 682 -4.81 22.08 -9.74
N ILE A 683 -4.70 22.10 -8.41
CA ILE A 683 -4.35 23.31 -7.65
C ILE A 683 -2.86 23.62 -7.78
N LYS A 684 -2.02 22.59 -7.72
CA LYS A 684 -0.57 22.71 -7.98
C LYS A 684 -0.31 23.33 -9.37
N GLN A 685 -0.93 22.79 -10.41
CA GLN A 685 -0.85 23.32 -11.78
C GLN A 685 -1.29 24.79 -11.85
N ALA A 686 -2.38 25.16 -11.16
CA ALA A 686 -2.84 26.55 -11.12
C ALA A 686 -1.80 27.48 -10.47
N ILE A 687 -1.16 27.04 -9.39
CA ILE A 687 -0.11 27.80 -8.68
C ILE A 687 1.13 27.97 -9.57
N GLU A 688 1.58 26.90 -10.22
CA GLU A 688 2.74 26.90 -11.13
C GLU A 688 2.50 27.80 -12.35
N SER A 689 1.26 27.79 -12.84
CA SER A 689 0.78 28.71 -13.89
C SER A 689 0.56 30.15 -13.40
N LYS A 690 0.92 30.46 -12.14
CA LYS A 690 0.78 31.79 -11.50
C LYS A 690 -0.66 32.32 -11.48
N LYS A 691 -1.64 31.41 -11.44
CA LYS A 691 -3.06 31.77 -11.31
C LYS A 691 -3.37 32.11 -9.86
N GLN A 692 -4.36 32.97 -9.66
CA GLN A 692 -4.78 33.30 -8.30
C GLN A 692 -5.56 32.13 -7.69
N VAL A 693 -5.14 31.66 -6.51
CA VAL A 693 -5.84 30.60 -5.77
C VAL A 693 -6.32 31.14 -4.43
N LEU A 694 -7.63 31.01 -4.18
CA LEU A 694 -8.25 31.29 -2.89
C LEU A 694 -8.87 30.00 -2.35
N MET A 695 -8.60 29.67 -1.10
CA MET A 695 -9.15 28.49 -0.43
C MET A 695 -10.12 28.91 0.68
N LEU A 696 -11.31 28.33 0.70
CA LEU A 696 -12.30 28.44 1.75
C LEU A 696 -12.50 27.04 2.35
N ASN A 697 -11.74 26.73 3.41
CA ASN A 697 -11.69 25.40 4.01
C ASN A 697 -11.37 25.48 5.50
N VAL A 698 -12.12 24.76 6.31
CA VAL A 698 -11.84 24.59 7.75
C VAL A 698 -10.86 23.43 7.94
N GLY A 699 -9.82 23.64 8.75
CA GLY A 699 -8.82 22.63 9.06
C GLY A 699 -7.70 22.51 8.02
N PRO A 700 -6.77 21.55 8.23
CA PRO A 700 -5.55 21.43 7.45
C PRO A 700 -5.81 20.96 6.01
N SER A 701 -4.93 21.38 5.11
CA SER A 701 -4.97 21.07 3.69
C SER A 701 -3.56 20.78 3.18
N ARG A 702 -3.45 19.90 2.18
CA ARG A 702 -2.18 19.63 1.48
C ARG A 702 -1.60 20.89 0.80
N ALA A 703 -2.46 21.86 0.48
CA ALA A 703 -2.03 23.13 -0.11
C ALA A 703 -1.53 24.16 0.92
N ASP A 704 -1.54 23.85 2.23
CA ASP A 704 -1.09 24.79 3.27
C ASP A 704 0.41 25.13 3.18
N ASP A 705 1.22 24.29 2.51
CA ASP A 705 2.64 24.55 2.28
C ASP A 705 2.92 25.51 1.10
N TYR A 706 1.90 25.88 0.32
CA TYR A 706 2.01 26.77 -0.85
C TYR A 706 1.58 28.20 -0.51
N ASP A 707 2.05 29.17 -1.30
CA ASP A 707 1.69 30.58 -1.14
C ASP A 707 0.30 30.87 -1.73
N ILE A 708 -0.73 30.40 -1.02
CA ILE A 708 -2.14 30.63 -1.36
C ILE A 708 -2.86 31.37 -0.23
N THR A 709 -3.89 32.14 -0.58
CA THR A 709 -4.75 32.74 0.45
C THR A 709 -5.76 31.69 0.92
N LYS A 710 -5.81 31.43 2.23
CA LYS A 710 -6.77 30.52 2.85
C LYS A 710 -7.64 31.27 3.87
N ILE A 711 -8.94 31.03 3.81
CA ILE A 711 -9.96 31.49 4.73
C ILE A 711 -10.43 30.25 5.51
N GLU A 712 -10.15 30.24 6.82
CA GLU A 712 -10.53 29.14 7.72
C GLU A 712 -11.88 29.42 8.40
N LEU A 713 -12.94 29.49 7.59
CA LEU A 713 -14.33 29.69 8.04
C LEU A 713 -15.29 28.72 7.33
N PRO A 714 -16.47 28.45 7.89
CA PRO A 714 -17.49 27.64 7.25
C PRO A 714 -17.85 28.16 5.85
N ALA A 715 -17.72 27.29 4.85
CA ALA A 715 -17.87 27.69 3.45
C ALA A 715 -19.27 28.21 3.12
N ALA A 716 -20.31 27.64 3.74
CA ALA A 716 -21.70 28.00 3.52
C ALA A 716 -21.99 29.46 3.88
N ASP A 717 -21.50 29.92 5.03
CA ASP A 717 -21.74 31.27 5.53
C ASP A 717 -21.03 32.31 4.65
N VAL A 718 -19.73 32.11 4.41
CA VAL A 718 -18.92 33.04 3.64
C VAL A 718 -19.39 33.11 2.17
N LEU A 719 -19.65 31.97 1.53
CA LEU A 719 -20.03 31.94 0.12
C LEU A 719 -21.43 32.51 -0.10
N GLN A 720 -22.40 32.22 0.78
CA GLN A 720 -23.73 32.81 0.70
C GLN A 720 -23.69 34.32 0.98
N GLY A 721 -22.88 34.76 1.95
CA GLY A 721 -22.63 36.18 2.21
C GLY A 721 -22.07 36.90 0.99
N ALA A 722 -21.06 36.31 0.32
CA ALA A 722 -20.48 36.86 -0.89
C ALA A 722 -21.51 36.96 -2.03
N VAL A 723 -22.31 35.92 -2.25
CA VAL A 723 -23.39 35.94 -3.26
C VAL A 723 -24.42 37.02 -2.95
N LYS A 724 -24.86 37.17 -1.70
CA LYS A 724 -25.81 38.23 -1.30
C LYS A 724 -25.23 39.62 -1.50
N LEU A 725 -23.96 39.82 -1.14
CA LEU A 725 -23.24 41.07 -1.36
C LEU A 725 -23.16 41.42 -2.85
N LEU A 726 -22.86 40.44 -3.71
CA LEU A 726 -22.80 40.62 -5.15
C LEU A 726 -24.18 40.87 -5.77
N ALA A 727 -25.19 40.10 -5.36
CA ALA A 727 -26.56 40.24 -5.84
C ALA A 727 -27.18 41.60 -5.48
N SER A 728 -26.84 42.16 -4.31
CA SER A 728 -27.34 43.49 -3.90
C SER A 728 -26.83 44.64 -4.78
N LYS A 729 -25.78 44.41 -5.56
CA LYS A 729 -25.23 45.38 -6.53
C LYS A 729 -25.86 45.25 -7.93
N LEU A 730 -26.72 44.25 -8.15
CA LEU A 730 -27.39 44.00 -9.43
C LEU A 730 -28.87 44.42 -9.35
N PRO A 731 -29.54 44.66 -10.50
CA PRO A 731 -30.99 44.78 -10.53
C PRO A 731 -31.66 43.56 -9.91
N HIS A 732 -32.87 43.76 -9.37
CA HIS A 732 -33.62 42.66 -8.77
C HIS A 732 -33.90 41.54 -9.80
N ASP A 733 -33.54 40.32 -9.42
CA ASP A 733 -33.73 39.10 -10.20
C ASP A 733 -34.26 38.00 -9.27
N ASP A 734 -35.45 37.49 -9.59
CA ASP A 734 -36.16 36.50 -8.77
C ASP A 734 -35.38 35.18 -8.65
N MET A 735 -34.70 34.75 -9.72
CA MET A 735 -33.91 33.53 -9.71
C MET A 735 -32.69 33.69 -8.80
N LEU A 736 -31.98 34.81 -8.93
CA LEU A 736 -30.82 35.10 -8.09
C LEU A 736 -31.22 35.26 -6.61
N SER A 737 -32.37 35.90 -6.33
CA SER A 737 -32.93 36.00 -4.99
C SER A 737 -33.27 34.62 -4.41
N LYS A 738 -33.87 33.75 -5.21
CA LYS A 738 -34.18 32.36 -4.82
C LYS A 738 -32.90 31.57 -4.53
N LEU A 739 -31.92 31.58 -5.43
CA LEU A 739 -30.65 30.85 -5.24
C LEU A 739 -29.89 31.34 -4.00
N SER A 740 -29.74 32.66 -3.84
CA SER A 740 -29.00 33.26 -2.71
C SER A 740 -29.65 33.07 -1.33
N SER A 741 -30.92 32.69 -1.28
CA SER A 741 -31.67 32.42 -0.03
C SER A 741 -32.02 30.95 0.19
N SER A 742 -31.67 30.06 -0.75
CA SER A 742 -31.94 28.63 -0.67
C SER A 742 -30.84 27.86 0.05
N GLY A 743 -31.17 26.61 0.40
CA GLY A 743 -30.25 25.66 1.02
C GLY A 743 -30.74 25.20 2.39
N VAL A 744 -30.64 23.90 2.63
CA VAL A 744 -30.79 23.36 3.99
C VAL A 744 -29.62 23.79 4.87
N ASN A 745 -29.85 23.81 6.18
CA ASN A 745 -28.83 23.99 7.20
C ASN A 745 -29.06 22.91 8.26
N ILE A 746 -28.38 21.79 8.12
CA ILE A 746 -28.43 20.65 9.05
C ILE A 746 -27.15 20.70 9.89
N SER A 747 -27.29 20.81 11.21
CA SER A 747 -26.13 20.75 12.12
C SER A 747 -25.56 19.34 12.13
N ILE A 748 -24.25 19.20 12.29
CA ILE A 748 -23.60 17.87 12.43
C ILE A 748 -24.15 17.11 13.64
N GLU A 749 -24.59 17.83 14.67
CA GLU A 749 -25.24 17.28 15.86
C GLU A 749 -26.60 16.61 15.51
N ASP A 750 -27.27 17.08 14.46
CA ASP A 750 -28.56 16.56 13.99
C ASP A 750 -28.42 15.36 13.05
N ILE A 751 -27.21 15.09 12.53
CA ILE A 751 -26.95 14.01 11.54
C ILE A 751 -27.05 12.62 12.18
N GLY A 752 -26.98 12.52 13.53
CA GLY A 752 -26.84 11.24 14.22
C GLY A 752 -25.51 10.53 13.88
N PRO A 753 -25.08 9.52 14.65
CA PRO A 753 -23.96 8.68 14.23
C PRO A 753 -24.32 7.93 12.94
N MET A 754 -23.38 7.79 12.00
CA MET A 754 -23.55 6.81 10.93
C MET A 754 -23.42 5.42 11.56
N PRO A 755 -24.27 4.43 11.19
CA PRO A 755 -24.01 3.04 11.52
C PRO A 755 -22.57 2.66 11.17
N ASP A 756 -21.75 2.26 12.15
CA ASP A 756 -20.47 1.62 11.84
C ASP A 756 -20.73 0.16 11.45
N PRO A 757 -20.52 -0.24 10.18
CA PRO A 757 -20.74 -1.62 9.75
C PRO A 757 -19.62 -2.57 10.21
N GLU A 758 -18.52 -2.06 10.77
CA GLU A 758 -17.34 -2.82 11.20
C GLU A 758 -17.30 -3.12 12.71
N ALA A 759 -18.31 -2.69 13.46
CA ALA A 759 -18.40 -2.92 14.90
C ALA A 759 -18.53 -4.40 15.31
N THR A 760 -18.88 -5.29 14.36
CA THR A 760 -19.13 -6.72 14.62
C THR A 760 -18.07 -7.68 14.08
N GLU A 761 -16.85 -7.23 13.79
CA GLU A 761 -15.72 -8.14 13.54
C GLU A 761 -14.79 -8.22 14.76
N ALA A 762 -15.34 -8.79 15.84
CA ALA A 762 -14.57 -9.41 16.91
C ALA A 762 -15.29 -10.69 17.34
N LYS A 763 -15.21 -11.73 16.51
CA LYS A 763 -15.38 -13.13 16.91
C LYS A 763 -14.73 -14.09 15.93
#